data_AF-A0A1J5D1X4-F1
#
_entry.id   AF-A0A1J5D1X4-F1
#
_cell.length_a   1.000
_cell.length_b   1.000
_cell.length_c   1.000
_cell.angle_alpha   90.00
_cell.angle_beta   90.00
_cell.angle_gamma   90.00
#
_symmetry.space_group_name_H-M   'P 1'
#
loop_
_entity.id
_entity.type
_entity.pdbx_description
1 polymer ?
#
loop_
_entity_poly.entity_id
_entity_poly.type
_entity_poly.pdbx_seq_one_letter_code
_entity_poly.pdbx_strand_id
1 'polypeptide(L)'
;MPKCPTCKQKVTSEAVECSVCGSWLGVEDDGGTGSQPVLVMAVVPAYESRSELPTSPSRIAAVEVTTPVMSGLHDIIEIEDEDGDTDDDDDTDTDDLFGFDGGRTPIPAVRELLAPPTEQARTRDEWVNLAERYVGAERLTDALDAYERAFQKGGMDPQVLERMVELSERTGDALRLSRSLATLAHIEADPTRRADFLIRAARVTRDQRHELAKAAAGLKAALESDPDRLDAFQELSALHSECADWETLVADYQFMIEKHASRAEPNRPLLSKLWRKLGTLLADPLQRFEEAALAVQTATDLAPDDVKNLATLLDIYKLAPGHQRDAIRTLSRLIEAETDPSQQVGDLKALAKLYLEVSDHDAAFCCLRVLCFLGEATEQEQAFVEKLRRRVVKIPEVVFTADMWTQAILPKGYPQSVASIMGLLAPAVAYKFGHDLEFHGVSNKDRIDPEEPLLFNTLMKRVSKIFGVDGGLDVYLKDGVEGLGLINGLLDPPALIVDRSMLSGRGAAELAFAVARLLALQKQDFYLAGISPLNNLEVFVMGATKFVLPEAPIPASKDIEWITKSIRTRLDDDRRDRLQKGLHALIEAGTVLELERYLLTVDMAANRLAFIIADDLEAAADAIARDQEANALSSADKRLDQLLSYAISPPYLRLRRDLGITAA
;
A
#
# COMPACT_ATOMS: atom_id res chain seq x y z
N MET A 1 -7.92 36.36 -1.64
CA MET A 1 -7.51 34.95 -1.83
C MET A 1 -6.00 34.90 -1.83
N PRO A 2 -5.38 34.23 -0.86
CA PRO A 2 -3.93 34.03 -0.84
C PRO A 2 -3.49 33.33 -2.14
N LYS A 3 -2.30 33.69 -2.63
CA LYS A 3 -1.67 33.00 -3.77
C LYS A 3 -0.64 32.03 -3.22
N CYS A 4 -0.57 30.83 -3.78
CA CYS A 4 0.46 29.86 -3.41
C CYS A 4 1.86 30.48 -3.59
N PRO A 5 2.75 30.43 -2.59
CA PRO A 5 4.09 31.02 -2.68
C PRO A 5 4.96 30.34 -3.75
N THR A 6 4.69 29.06 -4.04
CA THR A 6 5.44 28.24 -5.00
C THR A 6 5.00 28.45 -6.44
N CYS A 7 3.69 28.38 -6.73
CA CYS A 7 3.18 28.42 -8.12
C CYS A 7 2.34 29.66 -8.47
N LYS A 8 2.12 30.57 -7.51
CA LYS A 8 1.37 31.83 -7.64
C LYS A 8 -0.10 31.72 -8.11
N GLN A 9 -0.65 30.51 -8.17
CA GLN A 9 -2.08 30.26 -8.38
C GLN A 9 -2.92 30.74 -7.18
N LYS A 10 -4.15 31.18 -7.44
CA LYS A 10 -5.09 31.60 -6.38
C LYS A 10 -5.59 30.37 -5.63
N VAL A 11 -5.56 30.41 -4.31
CA VAL A 11 -6.08 29.33 -3.45
C VAL A 11 -7.16 29.88 -2.52
N THR A 12 -8.11 29.01 -2.15
CA THR A 12 -9.14 29.31 -1.15
C THR A 12 -8.50 29.41 0.24
N SER A 13 -9.01 30.29 1.11
CA SER A 13 -8.41 30.57 2.42
C SER A 13 -8.47 29.42 3.42
N GLU A 14 -9.15 28.32 3.08
CA GLU A 14 -9.31 27.12 3.90
C GLU A 14 -8.47 25.93 3.39
N ALA A 15 -7.75 26.09 2.27
CA ALA A 15 -6.93 25.03 1.70
C ALA A 15 -5.58 24.92 2.43
N VAL A 16 -5.32 23.76 3.03
CA VAL A 16 -4.06 23.44 3.73
C VAL A 16 -2.93 23.09 2.75
N GLU A 17 -3.28 22.72 1.52
CA GLU A 17 -2.37 22.29 0.47
C GLU A 17 -2.80 22.86 -0.90
N CYS A 18 -1.84 23.27 -1.72
CA CYS A 18 -2.13 23.76 -3.06
C CYS A 18 -2.51 22.61 -3.99
N SER A 19 -3.76 22.56 -4.44
CA SER A 19 -4.28 21.51 -5.34
C SER A 19 -3.55 21.37 -6.69
N VAL A 20 -2.74 22.37 -7.08
CA VAL A 20 -2.02 22.39 -8.35
C VAL A 20 -0.60 21.86 -8.23
N CYS A 21 0.06 22.02 -7.07
CA CYS A 21 1.47 21.65 -6.91
C CYS A 21 1.80 20.91 -5.61
N GLY A 22 0.81 20.59 -4.78
CA GLY A 22 0.97 19.81 -3.53
C GLY A 22 1.77 20.52 -2.43
N SER A 23 2.09 21.81 -2.59
CA SER A 23 2.84 22.53 -1.57
C SER A 23 1.93 22.94 -0.43
N TRP A 24 2.34 22.62 0.81
CA TRP A 24 1.69 23.05 2.03
C TRP A 24 1.68 24.57 2.16
N LEU A 25 0.50 25.13 2.45
CA LEU A 25 0.28 26.56 2.62
C LEU A 25 0.40 26.86 4.12
N GLY A 26 1.62 27.09 4.60
CA GLY A 26 1.91 27.38 6.00
C GLY A 26 1.27 28.68 6.51
N VAL A 27 0.93 28.69 7.80
CA VAL A 27 0.50 29.88 8.56
C VAL A 27 1.66 30.89 8.62
N GLU A 28 1.35 32.17 8.37
CA GLU A 28 2.32 33.27 8.37
C GLU A 28 3.11 33.35 9.68
N ASP A 29 4.44 33.26 9.58
CA ASP A 29 5.38 33.60 10.66
C ASP A 29 6.02 34.94 10.28
N ASP A 30 5.73 35.99 11.05
CA ASP A 30 6.25 37.34 10.82
C ASP A 30 7.78 37.34 11.04
N GLY A 31 8.49 38.01 10.13
CA GLY A 31 9.90 37.78 9.87
C GLY A 31 10.88 38.01 11.02
N GLY A 32 11.97 37.24 11.01
CA GLY A 32 13.12 37.46 11.87
C GLY A 32 14.24 36.43 11.67
N THR A 33 15.23 36.79 10.85
CA THR A 33 16.64 36.32 10.84
C THR A 33 16.98 34.92 11.40
N GLY A 34 17.41 34.04 10.51
CA GLY A 34 18.44 33.00 10.76
C GLY A 34 18.22 32.13 12.00
N SER A 35 17.27 31.20 11.95
CA SER A 35 16.99 30.24 13.01
C SER A 35 17.56 28.85 12.66
N GLN A 36 18.33 28.29 13.60
CA GLN A 36 18.72 26.88 13.65
C GLN A 36 17.47 25.98 13.74
N PRO A 37 17.54 24.71 13.30
CA PRO A 37 16.38 23.81 13.35
C PRO A 37 15.93 23.62 14.79
N VAL A 38 14.71 24.07 15.08
CA VAL A 38 14.02 23.84 16.37
C VAL A 38 13.36 22.46 16.30
N LEU A 39 13.52 21.66 17.35
CA LEU A 39 12.82 20.40 17.55
C LEU A 39 11.30 20.63 17.43
N VAL A 40 10.68 20.20 16.34
CA VAL A 40 9.22 20.29 16.18
C VAL A 40 8.59 19.19 17.03
N MET A 41 8.22 19.55 18.26
CA MET A 41 7.24 18.77 19.02
C MET A 41 5.86 19.10 18.44
N ALA A 42 5.33 18.23 17.60
CA ALA A 42 3.93 18.31 17.18
C ALA A 42 3.04 17.92 18.38
N VAL A 43 2.78 18.88 19.27
CA VAL A 43 1.76 18.76 20.32
C VAL A 43 0.52 19.45 19.79
N VAL A 44 -0.45 18.67 19.28
CA VAL A 44 -1.79 19.17 18.99
C VAL A 44 -2.52 19.32 20.33
N PRO A 45 -2.98 20.52 20.72
CA PRO A 45 -3.67 20.69 21.99
C PRO A 45 -5.07 20.05 21.91
N ALA A 46 -5.28 18.97 22.66
CA ALA A 46 -6.62 18.43 22.92
C ALA A 46 -7.28 19.24 24.04
N TYR A 47 -8.25 20.09 23.69
CA TYR A 47 -9.27 20.56 24.63
C TYR A 47 -10.55 20.94 23.88
N GLU A 48 -11.61 20.13 23.99
CA GLU A 48 -12.91 20.59 24.48
C GLU A 48 -13.91 19.42 24.70
N SER A 49 -14.43 19.37 25.93
CA SER A 49 -15.71 18.82 26.41
C SER A 49 -16.06 17.33 26.26
N ARG A 50 -16.11 16.66 27.42
CA ARG A 50 -16.99 15.53 27.73
C ARG A 50 -18.45 15.99 27.85
N SER A 51 -19.37 15.30 27.16
CA SER A 51 -20.79 15.04 27.49
C SER A 51 -21.38 14.39 26.23
N GLU A 52 -21.99 13.20 26.15
CA GLU A 52 -22.74 12.33 27.05
C GLU A 52 -22.61 10.87 26.55
N LEU A 53 -22.76 9.90 27.44
CA LEU A 53 -22.97 8.49 27.10
C LEU A 53 -24.38 8.29 26.48
N PRO A 54 -24.59 7.22 25.69
CA PRO A 54 -25.48 6.20 26.23
C PRO A 54 -24.98 4.76 26.08
N THR A 55 -25.61 3.95 26.93
CA THR A 55 -25.38 2.58 27.34
C THR A 55 -25.83 1.50 26.35
N SER A 56 -24.95 0.52 26.13
CA SER A 56 -25.23 -0.92 25.93
C SER A 56 -25.85 -1.41 24.58
N PRO A 57 -25.69 -2.71 24.25
CA PRO A 57 -25.41 -3.18 22.89
C PRO A 57 -26.61 -3.81 22.18
N SER A 58 -26.65 -3.74 20.84
CA SER A 58 -27.51 -4.61 20.04
C SER A 58 -26.95 -4.91 18.65
N ARG A 59 -26.99 -6.21 18.36
CA ARG A 59 -26.66 -6.98 17.16
C ARG A 59 -27.35 -6.52 15.87
N ILE A 60 -26.63 -6.71 14.75
CA ILE A 60 -27.07 -7.15 13.39
C ILE A 60 -28.05 -6.25 12.62
N ALA A 61 -27.61 -5.75 11.46
CA ALA A 61 -28.29 -5.96 10.17
C ALA A 61 -27.40 -5.52 9.00
N ALA A 62 -27.17 -6.46 8.07
CA ALA A 62 -26.64 -6.21 6.73
C ALA A 62 -27.61 -5.31 5.94
N VAL A 63 -27.07 -4.40 5.14
CA VAL A 63 -27.82 -3.65 4.14
C VAL A 63 -27.11 -3.82 2.80
N GLU A 64 -27.67 -4.71 1.98
CA GLU A 64 -27.43 -4.81 0.54
C GLU A 64 -27.90 -3.51 -0.13
N VAL A 65 -27.05 -2.94 -0.98
CA VAL A 65 -27.46 -1.89 -1.93
C VAL A 65 -27.33 -2.46 -3.33
N THR A 66 -28.46 -2.92 -3.82
CA THR A 66 -28.71 -3.37 -5.20
C THR A 66 -28.70 -2.18 -6.17
N THR A 67 -27.93 -2.31 -7.24
CA THR A 67 -27.98 -1.45 -8.44
C THR A 67 -29.22 -1.79 -9.29
N PRO A 68 -29.85 -0.81 -9.96
CA PRO A 68 -30.78 -1.09 -11.05
C PRO A 68 -30.06 -0.98 -12.41
N VAL A 69 -30.11 -2.10 -13.13
CA VAL A 69 -29.85 -2.26 -14.56
C VAL A 69 -30.99 -1.59 -15.35
N MET A 70 -30.66 -0.79 -16.37
CA MET A 70 -31.59 -0.40 -17.42
C MET A 70 -31.18 -1.08 -18.73
N SER A 71 -32.06 -1.95 -19.21
CA SER A 71 -32.00 -2.69 -20.47
C SER A 71 -33.08 -2.19 -21.43
N GLY A 72 -32.75 -2.08 -22.71
CA GLY A 72 -33.67 -1.87 -23.83
C GLY A 72 -32.95 -1.13 -24.97
N LEU A 73 -33.04 -1.46 -26.25
CA LEU A 73 -33.75 -2.50 -27.02
C LEU A 73 -32.89 -2.75 -28.28
N HIS A 74 -32.85 -3.99 -28.76
CA HIS A 74 -32.41 -4.37 -30.11
C HIS A 74 -33.28 -5.54 -30.56
N ASP A 75 -34.13 -5.31 -31.56
CA ASP A 75 -34.80 -6.30 -32.41
C ASP A 75 -34.73 -5.65 -33.81
N ILE A 76 -33.87 -6.05 -34.76
CA ILE A 76 -33.89 -7.26 -35.60
C ILE A 76 -35.31 -7.56 -36.12
N ILE A 77 -35.56 -7.18 -37.38
CA ILE A 77 -36.59 -7.78 -38.23
C ILE A 77 -35.87 -8.32 -39.47
N GLU A 78 -36.07 -9.61 -39.67
CA GLU A 78 -35.58 -10.43 -40.76
C GLU A 78 -36.28 -10.13 -42.09
N ILE A 79 -35.57 -10.53 -43.14
CA ILE A 79 -35.91 -10.55 -44.55
C ILE A 79 -36.89 -11.70 -44.81
N GLU A 80 -37.95 -11.46 -45.58
CA GLU A 80 -38.63 -12.50 -46.34
C GLU A 80 -38.81 -12.04 -47.80
N ASP A 81 -38.39 -12.94 -48.69
CA ASP A 81 -38.52 -12.91 -50.14
C ASP A 81 -39.96 -13.26 -50.55
N GLU A 82 -40.52 -12.59 -51.56
CA GLU A 82 -41.61 -13.14 -52.39
C GLU A 82 -41.42 -12.73 -53.86
N ASP A 83 -41.21 -13.76 -54.69
CA ASP A 83 -41.26 -13.76 -56.15
C ASP A 83 -42.70 -13.56 -56.66
N GLY A 84 -42.86 -12.97 -57.86
CA GLY A 84 -44.15 -12.97 -58.56
C GLY A 84 -44.15 -12.20 -59.88
N ASP A 85 -43.92 -12.93 -60.97
CA ASP A 85 -44.09 -12.55 -62.38
C ASP A 85 -45.46 -11.91 -62.72
N THR A 86 -45.51 -11.02 -63.73
CA THR A 86 -46.18 -11.24 -65.04
C THR A 86 -46.29 -9.93 -65.84
N ASP A 87 -45.65 -9.93 -67.02
CA ASP A 87 -46.17 -9.67 -68.37
C ASP A 87 -46.99 -8.41 -68.79
N ASP A 88 -46.66 -8.02 -70.02
CA ASP A 88 -47.46 -7.43 -71.11
C ASP A 88 -47.57 -5.89 -71.31
N ASP A 89 -46.81 -5.46 -72.34
CA ASP A 89 -47.25 -4.85 -73.61
C ASP A 89 -47.81 -3.42 -73.73
N ASP A 90 -47.27 -2.79 -74.80
CA ASP A 90 -47.86 -1.92 -75.81
C ASP A 90 -47.94 -0.39 -75.64
N ASP A 91 -47.14 0.27 -76.51
CA ASP A 91 -47.55 1.22 -77.55
C ASP A 91 -48.45 2.42 -77.20
N THR A 92 -47.93 3.65 -77.38
CA THR A 92 -48.23 4.53 -78.53
C THR A 92 -47.94 6.01 -78.24
N ASP A 93 -47.42 6.69 -79.27
CA ASP A 93 -47.28 8.13 -79.45
C ASP A 93 -48.61 8.90 -79.29
N THR A 94 -48.54 10.12 -78.72
CA THR A 94 -49.30 11.29 -79.22
C THR A 94 -48.67 12.63 -78.80
N ASP A 95 -48.20 13.35 -79.82
CA ASP A 95 -48.18 14.80 -80.10
C ASP A 95 -48.53 15.89 -79.06
N ASP A 96 -47.69 16.93 -79.17
CA ASP A 96 -47.97 18.39 -79.18
C ASP A 96 -48.65 19.08 -77.99
N LEU A 97 -47.96 20.11 -77.45
CA LEU A 97 -48.44 21.50 -77.50
C LEU A 97 -47.45 22.51 -76.87
N PHE A 98 -47.28 23.63 -77.59
CA PHE A 98 -46.62 24.90 -77.25
C PHE A 98 -45.17 25.10 -77.69
N GLY A 99 -45.04 25.53 -78.95
CA GLY A 99 -43.94 26.40 -79.36
C GLY A 99 -44.13 27.85 -78.88
N PHE A 100 -43.02 28.53 -78.62
CA PHE A 100 -42.83 29.91 -79.06
C PHE A 100 -41.35 30.20 -79.31
N ASP A 101 -41.16 30.83 -80.47
CA ASP A 101 -39.93 31.22 -81.14
C ASP A 101 -39.11 32.28 -80.37
N GLY A 102 -37.79 32.30 -80.60
CA GLY A 102 -36.95 33.44 -80.18
C GLY A 102 -35.47 33.13 -80.08
N GLY A 103 -34.79 33.04 -81.22
CA GLY A 103 -33.44 32.52 -81.34
C GLY A 103 -32.31 33.25 -80.58
N ARG A 104 -31.18 32.53 -80.47
CA ARG A 104 -29.82 33.06 -80.64
C ARG A 104 -28.85 31.89 -80.89
N THR A 105 -27.98 32.14 -81.86
CA THR A 105 -26.81 31.40 -82.36
C THR A 105 -26.00 30.59 -81.33
N PRO A 106 -25.29 29.53 -81.78
CA PRO A 106 -24.59 28.59 -80.90
C PRO A 106 -23.38 29.26 -80.25
N ILE A 107 -23.33 29.25 -78.91
CA ILE A 107 -22.13 29.65 -78.17
C ILE A 107 -21.21 28.41 -78.10
N PRO A 108 -19.97 28.47 -78.62
CA PRO A 108 -18.99 27.37 -78.51
C PRO A 108 -18.65 26.97 -77.06
N ALA A 109 -19.08 27.75 -76.07
CA ALA A 109 -18.77 27.62 -74.64
C ALA A 109 -19.43 26.41 -73.96
N VAL A 110 -20.47 25.79 -74.54
CA VAL A 110 -21.09 24.60 -73.93
C VAL A 110 -20.24 23.35 -74.16
N ARG A 111 -19.42 23.33 -75.21
CA ARG A 111 -18.52 22.20 -75.48
C ARG A 111 -17.27 22.19 -74.58
N GLU A 112 -16.92 23.34 -73.99
CA GLU A 112 -15.80 23.47 -73.05
C GLU A 112 -16.22 23.24 -71.59
N LEU A 113 -17.52 23.30 -71.29
CA LEU A 113 -18.09 22.99 -69.97
C LEU A 113 -18.43 21.51 -69.75
N LEU A 114 -18.46 20.71 -70.83
CA LEU A 114 -18.82 19.28 -70.83
C LEU A 114 -17.65 18.33 -71.13
N ALA A 115 -16.43 18.85 -71.34
CA ALA A 115 -15.25 18.01 -71.46
C ALA A 115 -14.79 17.57 -70.04
N PRO A 116 -14.49 16.28 -69.79
CA PRO A 116 -14.01 15.86 -68.49
C PRO A 116 -12.69 16.60 -68.18
N PRO A 117 -12.56 17.30 -67.04
CA PRO A 117 -11.37 18.08 -66.71
C PRO A 117 -10.06 17.26 -66.59
N THR A 118 -10.16 15.94 -66.66
CA THR A 118 -9.09 14.97 -66.41
C THR A 118 -7.97 14.99 -67.45
N GLU A 119 -8.16 15.57 -68.65
CA GLU A 119 -7.13 15.58 -69.71
C GLU A 119 -6.22 16.82 -69.74
N GLN A 120 -6.55 17.90 -69.02
CA GLN A 120 -5.80 19.16 -69.10
C GLN A 120 -4.85 19.41 -67.93
N ALA A 121 -5.13 18.88 -66.74
CA ALA A 121 -4.24 19.03 -65.59
C ALA A 121 -2.97 18.17 -65.78
N ARG A 122 -1.81 18.82 -65.90
CA ARG A 122 -0.51 18.15 -66.07
C ARG A 122 0.42 18.39 -64.89
N THR A 123 0.26 19.51 -64.21
CA THR A 123 1.05 19.92 -63.04
C THR A 123 0.29 19.64 -61.74
N ARG A 124 1.03 19.55 -60.62
CA ARG A 124 0.46 19.36 -59.29
C ARG A 124 -0.63 20.41 -58.98
N ASP A 125 -0.33 21.69 -59.18
CA ASP A 125 -1.21 22.78 -58.78
C ASP A 125 -2.49 22.82 -59.63
N GLU A 126 -2.43 22.39 -60.89
CA GLU A 126 -3.63 22.21 -61.73
C GLU A 126 -4.53 21.09 -61.20
N TRP A 127 -3.95 19.97 -60.74
CA TRP A 127 -4.71 18.89 -60.11
C TRP A 127 -5.32 19.30 -58.76
N VAL A 128 -4.60 20.08 -57.94
CA VAL A 128 -5.13 20.64 -56.68
C VAL A 128 -6.29 21.58 -56.95
N ASN A 129 -6.14 22.51 -57.90
CA ASN A 129 -7.21 23.44 -58.28
C ASN A 129 -8.45 22.72 -58.83
N LEU A 130 -8.25 21.64 -59.59
CA LEU A 130 -9.34 20.80 -60.05
C LEU A 130 -10.03 20.08 -58.88
N ALA A 131 -9.26 19.55 -57.94
CA ALA A 131 -9.79 18.88 -56.77
C ALA A 131 -10.65 19.83 -55.91
N GLU A 132 -10.19 21.06 -55.65
CA GLU A 132 -10.99 22.07 -54.91
C GLU A 132 -12.30 22.43 -55.63
N ARG A 133 -12.30 22.46 -56.97
CA ARG A 133 -13.55 22.65 -57.75
C ARG A 133 -14.52 21.49 -57.54
N TYR A 134 -14.02 20.24 -57.50
CA TYR A 134 -14.85 19.08 -57.21
C TYR A 134 -15.36 19.08 -55.76
N VAL A 135 -14.57 19.55 -54.79
CA VAL A 135 -15.04 19.75 -53.41
C VAL A 135 -16.19 20.76 -53.37
N GLY A 136 -16.06 21.90 -54.06
CA GLY A 136 -17.11 22.92 -54.14
C GLY A 136 -18.38 22.47 -54.86
N ALA A 137 -18.28 21.44 -55.71
CA ALA A 137 -19.41 20.81 -56.42
C ALA A 137 -19.97 19.57 -55.69
N GLU A 138 -19.54 19.30 -54.45
CA GLU A 138 -19.89 18.12 -53.65
C GLU A 138 -19.57 16.76 -54.32
N ARG A 139 -18.71 16.75 -55.33
CA ARG A 139 -18.22 15.54 -56.02
C ARG A 139 -17.00 14.98 -55.30
N LEU A 140 -17.22 14.47 -54.09
CA LEU A 140 -16.13 14.15 -53.15
C LEU A 140 -15.21 13.00 -53.60
N THR A 141 -15.74 11.98 -54.31
CA THR A 141 -14.94 10.88 -54.86
C THR A 141 -14.04 11.36 -56.00
N ASP A 142 -14.56 12.21 -56.89
CA ASP A 142 -13.78 12.81 -57.98
C ASP A 142 -12.71 13.78 -57.44
N ALA A 143 -13.02 14.48 -56.35
CA ALA A 143 -12.05 15.31 -55.63
C ALA A 143 -10.89 14.47 -55.07
N LEU A 144 -11.18 13.32 -54.45
CA LEU A 144 -10.15 12.40 -53.95
C LEU A 144 -9.25 11.87 -55.07
N ASP A 145 -9.83 11.42 -56.19
CA ASP A 145 -9.08 10.97 -57.36
C ASP A 145 -8.20 12.07 -57.95
N ALA A 146 -8.65 13.34 -57.90
CA ALA A 146 -7.86 14.48 -58.34
C ALA A 146 -6.70 14.80 -57.37
N TYR A 147 -6.91 14.72 -56.06
CA TYR A 147 -5.83 14.86 -55.08
C TYR A 147 -4.81 13.71 -55.13
N GLU A 148 -5.23 12.46 -55.38
CA GLU A 148 -4.29 11.34 -55.58
C GLU A 148 -3.38 11.59 -56.79
N ARG A 149 -3.93 12.10 -57.90
CA ARG A 149 -3.15 12.50 -59.07
C ARG A 149 -2.23 13.69 -58.76
N ALA A 150 -2.69 14.67 -57.96
CA ALA A 150 -1.83 15.76 -57.48
C ALA A 150 -0.65 15.23 -56.67
N PHE A 151 -0.90 14.30 -55.75
CA PHE A 151 0.12 13.65 -54.92
C PHE A 151 1.16 12.89 -55.76
N GLN A 152 0.71 12.12 -56.76
CA GLN A 152 1.60 11.41 -57.70
C GLN A 152 2.52 12.34 -58.51
N LYS A 153 2.11 13.60 -58.73
CA LYS A 153 2.86 14.59 -59.53
C LYS A 153 3.72 15.55 -58.69
N GLY A 154 3.30 15.81 -57.46
CA GLY A 154 3.89 16.85 -56.59
C GLY A 154 4.82 16.34 -55.49
N GLY A 155 4.90 15.03 -55.27
CA GLY A 155 5.62 14.46 -54.13
C GLY A 155 4.81 14.49 -52.84
N MET A 156 5.44 14.09 -51.72
CA MET A 156 4.78 13.92 -50.42
C MET A 156 4.48 15.26 -49.72
N ASP A 157 3.55 16.05 -50.27
CA ASP A 157 3.12 17.31 -49.65
C ASP A 157 2.10 17.07 -48.52
N PRO A 158 2.40 17.50 -47.27
CA PRO A 158 1.49 17.37 -46.13
C PRO A 158 0.11 18.00 -46.35
N GLN A 159 0.02 19.16 -47.02
CA GLN A 159 -1.26 19.86 -47.21
C GLN A 159 -2.21 19.08 -48.10
N VAL A 160 -1.68 18.44 -49.16
CA VAL A 160 -2.47 17.59 -50.05
C VAL A 160 -2.96 16.36 -49.30
N LEU A 161 -2.10 15.76 -48.47
CA LEU A 161 -2.46 14.60 -47.65
C LEU A 161 -3.51 14.92 -46.58
N GLU A 162 -3.42 16.07 -45.91
CA GLU A 162 -4.43 16.52 -44.93
C GLU A 162 -5.81 16.70 -45.59
N ARG A 163 -5.86 17.30 -46.79
CA ARG A 163 -7.10 17.40 -47.58
C ARG A 163 -7.63 16.03 -48.01
N MET A 164 -6.74 15.10 -48.38
CA MET A 164 -7.13 13.73 -48.68
C MET A 164 -7.70 13.01 -47.45
N VAL A 165 -7.15 13.23 -46.25
CA VAL A 165 -7.69 12.66 -44.99
C VAL A 165 -9.11 13.17 -44.74
N GLU A 166 -9.32 14.48 -44.77
CA GLU A 166 -10.64 15.10 -44.55
C GLU A 166 -11.69 14.57 -45.54
N LEU A 167 -11.34 14.48 -46.82
CA LEU A 167 -12.26 13.99 -47.84
C LEU A 167 -12.51 12.48 -47.74
N SER A 168 -11.50 11.70 -47.35
CA SER A 168 -11.67 10.26 -47.15
C SER A 168 -12.57 9.97 -45.94
N GLU A 169 -12.50 10.78 -44.88
CA GLU A 169 -13.41 10.70 -43.73
C GLU A 169 -14.86 11.01 -44.14
N ARG A 170 -15.06 12.05 -44.96
CA ARG A 170 -16.40 12.44 -45.45
C ARG A 170 -17.03 11.43 -46.40
N THR A 171 -16.21 10.71 -47.16
CA THR A 171 -16.67 9.71 -48.13
C THR A 171 -16.76 8.30 -47.56
N GLY A 172 -16.19 8.07 -46.37
CA GLY A 172 -16.10 6.73 -45.77
C GLY A 172 -15.08 5.82 -46.46
N ASP A 173 -14.15 6.35 -47.27
CA ASP A 173 -13.11 5.54 -47.93
C ASP A 173 -11.98 5.18 -46.96
N ALA A 174 -12.16 4.05 -46.28
CA ALA A 174 -11.22 3.52 -45.29
C ALA A 174 -9.81 3.23 -45.86
N LEU A 175 -9.71 2.84 -47.14
CA LEU A 175 -8.43 2.49 -47.76
C LEU A 175 -7.60 3.75 -48.00
N ARG A 176 -8.21 4.78 -48.58
CA ARG A 176 -7.53 6.05 -48.84
C ARG A 176 -7.20 6.78 -47.54
N LEU A 177 -8.12 6.76 -46.58
CA LEU A 177 -7.90 7.36 -45.26
C LEU A 177 -6.68 6.76 -44.56
N SER A 178 -6.63 5.43 -44.42
CA SER A 178 -5.51 4.76 -43.74
C SER A 178 -4.17 4.95 -44.46
N ARG A 179 -4.15 4.94 -45.80
CA ARG A 179 -2.94 5.23 -46.60
C ARG A 179 -2.44 6.66 -46.47
N SER A 180 -3.35 7.65 -46.55
CA SER A 180 -2.98 9.05 -46.40
C SER A 180 -2.43 9.34 -45.00
N LEU A 181 -3.06 8.78 -43.96
CA LEU A 181 -2.57 8.89 -42.57
C LEU A 181 -1.19 8.23 -42.39
N ALA A 182 -0.98 7.02 -42.93
CA ALA A 182 0.32 6.35 -42.86
C ALA A 182 1.42 7.13 -43.61
N THR A 183 1.06 7.81 -44.71
CA THR A 183 1.98 8.66 -45.47
C THR A 183 2.31 9.94 -44.70
N LEU A 184 1.33 10.57 -44.05
CA LEU A 184 1.54 11.71 -43.15
C LEU A 184 2.49 11.33 -42.01
N ALA A 185 2.30 10.15 -41.40
CA ALA A 185 3.22 9.66 -40.38
C ALA A 185 4.66 9.49 -40.91
N HIS A 186 4.83 8.99 -42.13
CA HIS A 186 6.15 8.78 -42.72
C HIS A 186 6.95 10.07 -42.91
N ILE A 187 6.28 11.17 -43.26
CA ILE A 187 6.92 12.47 -43.50
C ILE A 187 6.97 13.38 -42.26
N GLU A 188 6.17 13.09 -41.23
CA GLU A 188 6.16 13.87 -39.99
C GLU A 188 7.49 13.70 -39.25
N ALA A 189 8.07 14.80 -38.78
CA ALA A 189 9.35 14.81 -38.08
C ALA A 189 9.18 14.60 -36.57
N ASP A 190 8.11 15.17 -36.00
CA ASP A 190 7.81 15.09 -34.58
C ASP A 190 7.33 13.68 -34.18
N PRO A 191 8.02 12.97 -33.27
CA PRO A 191 7.66 11.60 -32.90
C PRO A 191 6.24 11.45 -32.33
N THR A 192 5.76 12.43 -31.55
CA THR A 192 4.43 12.40 -30.94
C THR A 192 3.34 12.55 -32.00
N ARG A 193 3.44 13.55 -32.88
CA ARG A 193 2.50 13.70 -34.01
C ARG A 193 2.58 12.52 -34.99
N ARG A 194 3.76 11.95 -35.20
CA ARG A 194 3.92 10.72 -35.98
C ARG A 194 3.11 9.57 -35.37
N ALA A 195 3.19 9.38 -34.05
CA ALA A 195 2.42 8.37 -33.35
C ALA A 195 0.90 8.62 -33.45
N ASP A 196 0.43 9.87 -33.36
CA ASP A 196 -1.00 10.21 -33.55
C ASP A 196 -1.54 9.77 -34.91
N PHE A 197 -0.81 10.05 -35.99
CA PHE A 197 -1.21 9.64 -37.33
C PHE A 197 -1.23 8.12 -37.49
N LEU A 198 -0.24 7.41 -36.93
CA LEU A 198 -0.17 5.94 -36.95
C LEU A 198 -1.32 5.30 -36.17
N ILE A 199 -1.67 5.83 -35.00
CA ILE A 199 -2.80 5.35 -34.18
C ILE A 199 -4.11 5.54 -34.93
N ARG A 200 -4.34 6.72 -35.54
CA ARG A 200 -5.54 6.95 -36.37
C ARG A 200 -5.60 5.99 -37.55
N ALA A 201 -4.48 5.79 -38.26
CA ALA A 201 -4.42 4.85 -39.38
C ALA A 201 -4.75 3.41 -38.95
N ALA A 202 -4.22 2.99 -37.81
CA ALA A 202 -4.47 1.67 -37.25
C ALA A 202 -5.94 1.47 -36.83
N ARG A 203 -6.55 2.46 -36.17
CA ARG A 203 -7.99 2.42 -35.79
C ARG A 203 -8.90 2.29 -37.02
N VAL A 204 -8.67 3.08 -38.06
CA VAL A 204 -9.42 2.97 -39.34
C VAL A 204 -9.26 1.57 -39.95
N THR A 205 -8.04 1.03 -39.91
CA THR A 205 -7.73 -0.30 -40.44
C THR A 205 -8.39 -1.42 -39.64
N ARG A 206 -8.49 -1.27 -38.32
CA ARG A 206 -9.19 -2.21 -37.42
C ARG A 206 -10.71 -2.14 -37.64
N ASP A 207 -11.27 -0.94 -37.56
CA ASP A 207 -12.72 -0.73 -37.42
C ASP A 207 -13.46 -0.87 -38.76
N GLN A 208 -12.88 -0.34 -39.84
CA GLN A 208 -13.56 -0.27 -41.14
C GLN A 208 -13.06 -1.32 -42.13
N ARG A 209 -11.84 -1.84 -41.95
CA ARG A 209 -11.25 -2.84 -42.85
C ARG A 209 -11.14 -4.23 -42.22
N HIS A 210 -11.31 -4.35 -40.91
CA HIS A 210 -11.15 -5.59 -40.14
C HIS A 210 -9.79 -6.28 -40.37
N GLU A 211 -8.75 -5.52 -40.73
CA GLU A 211 -7.40 -6.03 -40.98
C GLU A 211 -6.56 -5.98 -39.69
N LEU A 212 -6.92 -6.83 -38.73
CA LEU A 212 -6.37 -6.86 -37.36
C LEU A 212 -4.83 -6.87 -37.29
N ALA A 213 -4.18 -7.73 -38.09
CA ALA A 213 -2.71 -7.83 -38.11
C ALA A 213 -2.02 -6.54 -38.59
N LYS A 214 -2.62 -5.82 -39.56
CA LYS A 214 -2.06 -4.54 -40.03
C LYS A 214 -2.30 -3.42 -39.04
N ALA A 215 -3.46 -3.41 -38.38
CA ALA A 215 -3.73 -2.47 -37.30
C ALA A 215 -2.74 -2.64 -36.13
N ALA A 216 -2.47 -3.90 -35.72
CA ALA A 216 -1.49 -4.20 -34.69
C ALA A 216 -0.07 -3.72 -35.08
N ALA A 217 0.38 -3.98 -36.31
CA ALA A 217 1.65 -3.48 -36.80
C ALA A 217 1.73 -1.94 -36.81
N GLY A 218 0.63 -1.26 -37.16
CA GLY A 218 0.53 0.20 -37.11
C GLY A 218 0.60 0.77 -35.69
N LEU A 219 -0.07 0.14 -34.73
CA LEU A 219 0.00 0.51 -33.31
C LEU A 219 1.40 0.28 -32.73
N LYS A 220 2.06 -0.82 -33.09
CA LYS A 220 3.45 -1.10 -32.69
C LYS A 220 4.42 -0.04 -33.22
N ALA A 221 4.30 0.34 -34.49
CA ALA A 221 5.09 1.43 -35.07
C ALA A 221 4.81 2.78 -34.38
N ALA A 222 3.58 3.01 -33.90
CA ALA A 222 3.26 4.19 -33.11
C ALA A 222 4.00 4.20 -31.76
N LEU A 223 4.05 3.06 -31.07
CA LEU A 223 4.80 2.90 -29.80
C LEU A 223 6.32 2.98 -29.98
N GLU A 224 6.85 2.53 -31.11
CA GLU A 224 8.26 2.71 -31.46
C GLU A 224 8.62 4.19 -31.67
N SER A 225 7.67 4.99 -32.16
CA SER A 225 7.83 6.44 -32.31
C SER A 225 7.68 7.17 -30.97
N ASP A 226 6.65 6.84 -30.20
CA ASP A 226 6.36 7.44 -28.91
C ASP A 226 5.92 6.37 -27.88
N PRO A 227 6.84 5.90 -27.02
CA PRO A 227 6.54 4.92 -25.98
C PRO A 227 5.63 5.43 -24.85
N ASP A 228 5.29 6.73 -24.80
CA ASP A 228 4.37 7.29 -23.79
C ASP A 228 2.90 7.13 -24.16
N ARG A 229 2.61 6.65 -25.37
CA ARG A 229 1.26 6.38 -25.87
C ARG A 229 0.64 5.13 -25.26
N LEU A 230 0.30 5.21 -23.97
CA LEU A 230 -0.37 4.13 -23.24
C LEU A 230 -1.75 3.79 -23.83
N ASP A 231 -2.40 4.73 -24.52
CA ASP A 231 -3.62 4.49 -25.31
C ASP A 231 -3.35 3.49 -26.45
N ALA A 232 -2.29 3.71 -27.23
CA ALA A 232 -1.89 2.80 -28.29
C ALA A 232 -1.50 1.41 -27.76
N PHE A 233 -0.82 1.36 -26.62
CA PHE A 233 -0.43 0.10 -25.98
C PHE A 233 -1.63 -0.70 -25.46
N GLN A 234 -2.62 -0.03 -24.88
CA GLN A 234 -3.86 -0.67 -24.45
C GLN A 234 -4.62 -1.27 -25.63
N GLU A 235 -4.74 -0.54 -26.73
CA GLU A 235 -5.38 -1.04 -27.95
C GLU A 235 -4.61 -2.21 -28.56
N LEU A 236 -3.28 -2.13 -28.65
CA LEU A 236 -2.43 -3.21 -29.16
C LEU A 236 -2.57 -4.47 -28.30
N SER A 237 -2.54 -4.29 -26.97
CA SER A 237 -2.68 -5.39 -26.01
C SER A 237 -4.03 -6.10 -26.13
N ALA A 238 -5.11 -5.34 -26.29
CA ALA A 238 -6.45 -5.89 -26.51
C ALA A 238 -6.50 -6.69 -27.81
N LEU A 239 -5.95 -6.14 -28.89
CA LEU A 239 -5.92 -6.78 -30.21
C LEU A 239 -5.18 -8.13 -30.20
N HIS A 240 -3.99 -8.19 -29.58
CA HIS A 240 -3.25 -9.45 -29.45
C HIS A 240 -3.92 -10.43 -28.49
N SER A 241 -4.61 -9.94 -27.45
CA SER A 241 -5.39 -10.80 -26.54
C SER A 241 -6.60 -11.42 -27.26
N GLU A 242 -7.32 -10.64 -28.07
CA GLU A 242 -8.45 -11.13 -28.88
C GLU A 242 -8.02 -12.16 -29.91
N CYS A 243 -6.83 -12.00 -30.49
CA CYS A 243 -6.25 -12.96 -31.45
C CYS A 243 -5.61 -14.19 -30.77
N ALA A 244 -5.59 -14.24 -29.43
CA ALA A 244 -4.87 -15.24 -28.63
C ALA A 244 -3.37 -15.36 -28.99
N ASP A 245 -2.74 -14.26 -29.44
CA ASP A 245 -1.31 -14.20 -29.76
C ASP A 245 -0.50 -13.77 -28.52
N TRP A 246 -0.38 -14.70 -27.58
CA TRP A 246 0.21 -14.44 -26.26
C TRP A 246 1.71 -14.19 -26.29
N GLU A 247 2.44 -14.82 -27.21
CA GLU A 247 3.90 -14.63 -27.34
C GLU A 247 4.22 -13.23 -27.89
N THR A 248 3.46 -12.74 -28.88
CA THR A 248 3.61 -11.36 -29.36
C THR A 248 3.21 -10.36 -28.27
N LEU A 249 2.15 -10.64 -27.51
CA LEU A 249 1.75 -9.80 -26.39
C LEU A 249 2.84 -9.71 -25.31
N VAL A 250 3.49 -10.83 -24.97
CA VAL A 250 4.65 -10.85 -24.06
C VAL A 250 5.77 -9.96 -24.58
N ALA A 251 6.09 -10.04 -25.87
CA ALA A 251 7.12 -9.20 -26.49
C ALA A 251 6.76 -7.70 -26.43
N ASP A 252 5.48 -7.35 -26.58
CA ASP A 252 5.03 -5.96 -26.47
C ASP A 252 5.14 -5.41 -25.04
N TYR A 253 4.81 -6.22 -24.02
CA TYR A 253 5.04 -5.86 -22.62
C TYR A 253 6.53 -5.70 -22.32
N GLN A 254 7.38 -6.61 -22.81
CA GLN A 254 8.84 -6.53 -22.65
C GLN A 254 9.40 -5.26 -23.30
N PHE A 255 8.93 -4.91 -24.51
CA PHE A 255 9.28 -3.67 -25.20
C PHE A 255 8.94 -2.44 -24.34
N MET A 256 7.71 -2.37 -23.82
CA MET A 256 7.29 -1.25 -22.97
C MET A 256 8.13 -1.16 -21.69
N ILE A 257 8.39 -2.29 -21.04
CA ILE A 257 9.23 -2.35 -19.85
C ILE A 257 10.63 -1.83 -20.16
N GLU A 258 11.27 -2.29 -21.24
CA GLU A 258 12.61 -1.85 -21.64
C GLU A 258 12.65 -0.33 -21.87
N LYS A 259 11.71 0.21 -22.66
CA LYS A 259 11.65 1.64 -23.00
C LYS A 259 11.38 2.55 -21.80
N HIS A 260 10.58 2.09 -20.84
CA HIS A 260 10.27 2.86 -19.63
C HIS A 260 11.34 2.69 -18.54
N ALA A 261 12.04 1.55 -18.49
CA ALA A 261 13.13 1.29 -17.56
C ALA A 261 14.43 2.00 -17.96
N SER A 262 14.69 2.20 -19.25
CA SER A 262 15.89 2.87 -19.76
C SER A 262 15.88 4.40 -19.63
N ARG A 263 14.85 4.97 -18.99
CA ARG A 263 14.71 6.43 -18.83
C ARG A 263 15.63 6.95 -17.72
N ALA A 264 15.97 8.24 -17.81
CA ALA A 264 16.71 8.92 -16.75
C ALA A 264 15.94 8.87 -15.41
N GLU A 265 14.62 9.03 -15.47
CA GLU A 265 13.72 8.89 -14.33
C GLU A 265 12.64 7.85 -14.66
N PRO A 266 12.86 6.57 -14.31
CA PRO A 266 11.90 5.50 -14.56
C PRO A 266 10.64 5.66 -13.69
N ASN A 267 9.46 5.60 -14.32
CA ASN A 267 8.18 5.60 -13.61
C ASN A 267 7.96 4.24 -12.91
N ARG A 268 8.44 4.11 -11.66
CA ARG A 268 8.37 2.85 -10.89
C ARG A 268 6.94 2.30 -10.73
N PRO A 269 5.91 3.12 -10.42
CA PRO A 269 4.53 2.62 -10.38
C PRO A 269 4.02 2.03 -11.69
N LEU A 270 4.35 2.66 -12.83
CA LEU A 270 3.99 2.13 -14.15
C LEU A 270 4.73 0.81 -14.43
N LEU A 271 6.05 0.78 -14.21
CA LEU A 271 6.86 -0.42 -14.40
C LEU A 271 6.36 -1.58 -13.54
N SER A 272 6.00 -1.33 -12.28
CA SER A 272 5.45 -2.36 -11.40
C SER A 272 4.16 -2.97 -11.98
N LYS A 273 3.25 -2.13 -12.51
CA LYS A 273 2.02 -2.61 -13.16
C LYS A 273 2.31 -3.42 -14.43
N LEU A 274 3.26 -2.99 -15.25
CA LEU A 274 3.67 -3.69 -16.48
C LEU A 274 4.29 -5.06 -16.15
N TRP A 275 5.22 -5.11 -15.20
CA TRP A 275 5.85 -6.35 -14.73
C TRP A 275 4.83 -7.33 -14.14
N ARG A 276 3.88 -6.85 -13.32
CA ARG A 276 2.78 -7.70 -12.81
C ARG A 276 1.96 -8.28 -13.96
N LYS A 277 1.59 -7.48 -14.96
CA LYS A 277 0.79 -7.94 -16.11
C LYS A 277 1.56 -8.92 -16.99
N LEU A 278 2.85 -8.68 -17.23
CA LEU A 278 3.73 -9.64 -17.90
C LEU A 278 3.76 -10.97 -17.14
N GLY A 279 3.92 -10.93 -15.82
CA GLY A 279 3.87 -12.13 -14.98
C GLY A 279 2.55 -12.89 -15.06
N THR A 280 1.41 -12.18 -15.09
CA THR A 280 0.10 -12.85 -15.28
C THR A 280 0.02 -13.57 -16.62
N LEU A 281 0.48 -12.94 -17.72
CA LEU A 281 0.45 -13.54 -19.07
C LEU A 281 1.38 -14.76 -19.21
N LEU A 282 2.55 -14.69 -18.57
CA LEU A 282 3.48 -15.81 -18.53
C LEU A 282 2.93 -16.99 -17.73
N ALA A 283 2.21 -16.73 -16.63
CA ALA A 283 1.60 -17.78 -15.82
C ALA A 283 0.37 -18.39 -16.50
N ASP A 284 -0.53 -17.55 -17.00
CA ASP A 284 -1.76 -17.94 -17.68
C ASP A 284 -1.99 -16.97 -18.86
N PRO A 285 -1.90 -17.44 -20.12
CA PRO A 285 -2.06 -18.83 -20.58
C PRO A 285 -0.77 -19.61 -20.88
N LEU A 286 0.42 -19.00 -20.80
CA LEU A 286 1.65 -19.65 -21.28
C LEU A 286 2.25 -20.71 -20.35
N GLN A 287 1.80 -20.81 -19.09
CA GLN A 287 2.28 -21.75 -18.08
C GLN A 287 3.80 -21.74 -17.84
N ARG A 288 4.45 -20.59 -18.08
CA ARG A 288 5.89 -20.32 -17.83
C ARG A 288 6.07 -19.79 -16.42
N PHE A 289 5.76 -20.63 -15.41
CA PHE A 289 5.65 -20.21 -14.01
C PHE A 289 6.92 -19.59 -13.42
N GLU A 290 8.11 -20.11 -13.76
CA GLU A 290 9.39 -19.59 -13.25
C GLU A 290 9.65 -18.15 -13.74
N GLU A 291 9.43 -17.91 -15.03
CA GLU A 291 9.57 -16.57 -15.62
C GLU A 291 8.50 -15.62 -15.12
N ALA A 292 7.27 -16.13 -14.93
CA ALA A 292 6.18 -15.38 -14.33
C ALA A 292 6.51 -14.94 -12.90
N ALA A 293 7.04 -15.85 -12.08
CA ALA A 293 7.42 -15.55 -10.70
C ALA A 293 8.51 -14.48 -10.66
N LEU A 294 9.56 -14.59 -11.49
CA LEU A 294 10.60 -13.57 -11.61
C LEU A 294 10.03 -12.21 -12.03
N ALA A 295 9.11 -12.18 -13.01
CA ALA A 295 8.47 -10.95 -13.46
C ALA A 295 7.62 -10.28 -12.36
N VAL A 296 6.89 -11.04 -11.53
CA VAL A 296 6.11 -10.43 -10.44
C VAL A 296 6.98 -10.11 -9.21
N GLN A 297 8.08 -10.83 -9.00
CA GLN A 297 9.08 -10.46 -7.99
C GLN A 297 9.67 -9.08 -8.28
N THR A 298 10.07 -8.81 -9.53
CA THR A 298 10.56 -7.46 -9.90
C THR A 298 9.47 -6.39 -9.73
N ALA A 299 8.21 -6.71 -10.01
CA ALA A 299 7.08 -5.82 -9.70
C ALA A 299 6.99 -5.50 -8.20
N THR A 300 7.19 -6.51 -7.35
CA THR A 300 7.17 -6.39 -5.87
C THR A 300 8.37 -5.60 -5.36
N ASP A 301 9.55 -5.73 -5.96
CA ASP A 301 10.74 -4.95 -5.59
C ASP A 301 10.59 -3.46 -6.00
N LEU A 302 9.85 -3.20 -7.08
CA LEU A 302 9.52 -1.84 -7.51
C LEU A 302 8.47 -1.16 -6.62
N ALA A 303 7.50 -1.93 -6.12
CA ALA A 303 6.46 -1.46 -5.21
C ALA A 303 6.18 -2.51 -4.11
N PRO A 304 6.96 -2.51 -3.00
CA PRO A 304 6.88 -3.51 -1.94
C PRO A 304 5.54 -3.53 -1.19
N ASP A 305 4.84 -2.40 -1.17
CA ASP A 305 3.58 -2.19 -0.46
C ASP A 305 2.34 -2.47 -1.33
N ASP A 306 2.52 -2.77 -2.63
CA ASP A 306 1.38 -3.11 -3.50
C ASP A 306 0.95 -4.56 -3.25
N VAL A 307 -0.07 -4.71 -2.39
CA VAL A 307 -0.73 -5.99 -2.04
C VAL A 307 -1.14 -6.79 -3.29
N LYS A 308 -1.47 -6.12 -4.41
CA LYS A 308 -1.86 -6.81 -5.65
C LYS A 308 -0.68 -7.55 -6.29
N ASN A 309 0.55 -7.04 -6.15
CA ASN A 309 1.75 -7.74 -6.62
C ASN A 309 1.98 -9.01 -5.80
N LEU A 310 1.85 -8.91 -4.48
CA LEU A 310 1.99 -10.06 -3.58
C LEU A 310 0.91 -11.12 -3.82
N ALA A 311 -0.35 -10.72 -4.02
CA ALA A 311 -1.44 -11.62 -4.35
C ALA A 311 -1.18 -12.37 -5.67
N THR A 312 -0.77 -11.64 -6.71
CA THR A 312 -0.44 -12.25 -8.02
C THR A 312 0.74 -13.22 -7.90
N LEU A 313 1.78 -12.85 -7.15
CA LEU A 313 2.95 -13.70 -6.94
C LEU A 313 2.58 -14.97 -6.16
N LEU A 314 1.69 -14.86 -5.18
CA LEU A 314 1.17 -16.00 -4.42
C LEU A 314 0.40 -16.97 -5.32
N ASP A 315 -0.46 -16.46 -6.20
CA ASP A 315 -1.23 -17.30 -7.12
C ASP A 315 -0.31 -18.07 -8.07
N ILE A 316 0.76 -17.41 -8.57
CA ILE A 316 1.79 -18.08 -9.38
C ILE A 316 2.47 -19.20 -8.59
N TYR A 317 2.89 -18.94 -7.35
CA TYR A 317 3.54 -19.97 -6.52
C TYR A 317 2.63 -21.12 -6.10
N LYS A 318 1.32 -20.89 -5.97
CA LYS A 318 0.35 -21.96 -5.71
C LYS A 318 0.22 -22.91 -6.90
N LEU A 319 0.37 -22.40 -8.13
CA LEU A 319 0.33 -23.19 -9.35
C LEU A 319 1.68 -23.86 -9.67
N ALA A 320 2.79 -23.23 -9.27
CA ALA A 320 4.14 -23.71 -9.55
C ALA A 320 4.59 -24.79 -8.56
N PRO A 321 4.86 -26.03 -9.00
CA PRO A 321 5.33 -27.09 -8.11
C PRO A 321 6.73 -26.78 -7.56
N GLY A 322 6.95 -27.02 -6.26
CA GLY A 322 8.25 -26.83 -5.61
C GLY A 322 8.45 -25.45 -4.95
N HIS A 323 7.53 -24.50 -5.18
CA HIS A 323 7.59 -23.16 -4.60
C HIS A 323 6.78 -22.99 -3.31
N GLN A 324 6.50 -24.07 -2.57
CA GLN A 324 5.67 -23.98 -1.36
C GLN A 324 6.27 -23.03 -0.31
N ARG A 325 7.60 -23.02 -0.17
CA ARG A 325 8.29 -22.11 0.76
C ARG A 325 8.20 -20.65 0.32
N ASP A 326 8.23 -20.39 -0.98
CA ASP A 326 8.06 -19.03 -1.51
C ASP A 326 6.61 -18.58 -1.36
N ALA A 327 5.63 -19.47 -1.59
CA ALA A 327 4.21 -19.21 -1.33
C ALA A 327 3.96 -18.86 0.15
N ILE A 328 4.55 -19.62 1.09
CA ILE A 328 4.49 -19.32 2.52
C ILE A 328 5.02 -17.91 2.80
N ARG A 329 6.22 -17.58 2.31
CA ARG A 329 6.83 -16.26 2.54
C ARG A 329 5.95 -15.13 1.99
N THR A 330 5.37 -15.30 0.80
CA THR A 330 4.52 -14.28 0.18
C THR A 330 3.18 -14.14 0.90
N LEU A 331 2.55 -15.26 1.30
CA LEU A 331 1.30 -15.25 2.07
C LEU A 331 1.50 -14.66 3.47
N SER A 332 2.61 -14.96 4.16
CA SER A 332 2.94 -14.31 5.43
C SER A 332 3.08 -12.79 5.28
N ARG A 333 3.65 -12.30 4.18
CA ARG A 333 3.73 -10.85 3.91
C ARG A 333 2.37 -10.22 3.65
N LEU A 334 1.46 -10.92 2.96
CA LEU A 334 0.08 -10.47 2.77
C LEU A 334 -0.66 -10.38 4.11
N ILE A 335 -0.51 -11.40 4.95
CA ILE A 335 -1.08 -11.41 6.29
C ILE A 335 -0.50 -10.29 7.16
N GLU A 336 0.81 -10.01 7.06
CA GLU A 336 1.42 -8.89 7.79
C GLU A 336 0.96 -7.50 7.31
N ALA A 337 0.47 -7.37 6.07
CA ALA A 337 0.01 -6.10 5.50
C ALA A 337 -1.39 -5.71 5.99
N GLU A 338 -2.23 -6.69 6.31
CA GLU A 338 -3.54 -6.51 6.92
C GLU A 338 -3.40 -6.66 8.43
N THR A 339 -4.07 -5.82 9.23
CA THR A 339 -3.76 -5.76 10.66
C THR A 339 -4.61 -6.71 11.51
N ASP A 340 -5.75 -7.17 10.98
CA ASP A 340 -6.77 -7.93 11.72
C ASP A 340 -6.86 -9.39 11.27
N PRO A 341 -6.32 -10.35 12.06
CA PRO A 341 -6.38 -11.78 11.75
C PRO A 341 -7.79 -12.34 11.64
N SER A 342 -8.79 -11.73 12.31
CA SER A 342 -10.18 -12.22 12.27
C SER A 342 -10.81 -12.08 10.89
N GLN A 343 -10.33 -11.12 10.08
CA GLN A 343 -10.76 -10.92 8.70
C GLN A 343 -10.01 -11.82 7.71
N GLN A 344 -8.99 -12.54 8.16
CA GLN A 344 -8.05 -13.30 7.32
C GLN A 344 -8.13 -14.82 7.54
N VAL A 345 -9.25 -15.32 8.05
CA VAL A 345 -9.46 -16.75 8.34
C VAL A 345 -9.11 -17.64 7.14
N GLY A 346 -9.48 -17.23 5.92
CA GLY A 346 -9.15 -17.95 4.69
C GLY A 346 -7.64 -18.05 4.43
N ASP A 347 -6.91 -16.94 4.62
CA ASP A 347 -5.47 -16.88 4.45
C ASP A 347 -4.72 -17.64 5.53
N LEU A 348 -5.19 -17.60 6.78
CA LEU A 348 -4.64 -18.39 7.89
C LEU A 348 -4.78 -19.90 7.65
N LYS A 349 -5.94 -20.34 7.14
CA LYS A 349 -6.17 -21.75 6.75
C LYS A 349 -5.25 -22.17 5.61
N ALA A 350 -5.09 -21.31 4.59
CA ALA A 350 -4.18 -21.56 3.50
C ALA A 350 -2.71 -21.64 3.97
N LEU A 351 -2.30 -20.76 4.89
CA LEU A 351 -0.96 -20.75 5.46
C LEU A 351 -0.68 -22.01 6.30
N ALA A 352 -1.64 -22.40 7.16
CA ALA A 352 -1.54 -23.62 7.94
C ALA A 352 -1.39 -24.86 7.04
N LYS A 353 -2.19 -24.94 5.97
CA LYS A 353 -2.10 -26.03 4.97
C LYS A 353 -0.72 -26.08 4.31
N LEU A 354 -0.20 -24.94 3.85
CA LEU A 354 1.13 -24.88 3.24
C LEU A 354 2.24 -25.32 4.21
N TYR A 355 2.15 -24.93 5.49
CA TYR A 355 3.09 -25.40 6.51
C TYR A 355 3.03 -26.92 6.72
N LEU A 356 1.85 -27.52 6.70
CA LEU A 356 1.69 -28.98 6.76
C LEU A 356 2.30 -29.68 5.53
N GLU A 357 2.14 -29.11 4.33
CA GLU A 357 2.72 -29.65 3.09
C GLU A 357 4.26 -29.68 3.14
N VAL A 358 4.89 -28.65 3.73
CA VAL A 358 6.36 -28.61 3.92
C VAL A 358 6.83 -29.31 5.21
N SER A 359 5.93 -30.00 5.92
CA SER A 359 6.19 -30.70 7.19
C SER A 359 6.70 -29.81 8.33
N ASP A 360 6.35 -28.53 8.33
CA ASP A 360 6.65 -27.58 9.41
C ASP A 360 5.49 -27.56 10.44
N HIS A 361 5.44 -28.61 11.26
CA HIS A 361 4.32 -28.84 12.18
C HIS A 361 4.16 -27.76 13.26
N ASP A 362 5.26 -27.13 13.72
CA ASP A 362 5.20 -26.06 14.73
C ASP A 362 4.57 -24.78 14.16
N ALA A 363 4.94 -24.41 12.92
CA ALA A 363 4.34 -23.27 12.26
C ALA A 363 2.87 -23.49 11.93
N ALA A 364 2.51 -24.70 11.47
CA ALA A 364 1.12 -25.10 11.29
C ALA A 364 0.34 -25.04 12.60
N PHE A 365 0.91 -25.57 13.70
CA PHE A 365 0.32 -25.50 15.03
C PHE A 365 0.04 -24.05 15.47
N CYS A 366 0.97 -23.13 15.25
CA CYS A 366 0.77 -21.72 15.61
C CYS A 366 -0.40 -21.09 14.85
N CYS A 367 -0.52 -21.34 13.54
CA CYS A 367 -1.63 -20.85 12.72
C CYS A 367 -2.96 -21.45 13.16
N LEU A 368 -3.01 -22.78 13.36
CA LEU A 368 -4.22 -23.48 13.78
C LEU A 368 -4.65 -23.10 15.20
N ARG A 369 -3.70 -22.80 16.11
CA ARG A 369 -4.00 -22.31 17.46
C ARG A 369 -4.73 -20.96 17.42
N VAL A 370 -4.31 -20.05 16.54
CA VAL A 370 -5.03 -18.78 16.32
C VAL A 370 -6.43 -19.04 15.74
N LEU A 371 -6.57 -19.93 14.76
CA LEU A 371 -7.88 -20.30 14.22
C LEU A 371 -8.82 -20.94 15.27
N CYS A 372 -8.28 -21.77 16.17
CA CYS A 372 -9.05 -22.33 17.29
C CYS A 372 -9.52 -21.23 18.24
N PHE A 373 -8.63 -20.30 18.58
CA PHE A 373 -8.94 -19.16 19.44
C PHE A 373 -10.03 -18.26 18.85
N LEU A 374 -10.01 -18.05 17.53
CA LEU A 374 -11.05 -17.30 16.81
C LEU A 374 -12.38 -18.07 16.65
N GLY A 375 -12.43 -19.37 17.02
CA GLY A 375 -13.61 -20.21 16.85
C GLY A 375 -13.84 -20.69 15.41
N GLU A 376 -12.86 -20.54 14.53
CA GLU A 376 -12.96 -20.78 13.08
C GLU A 376 -12.31 -22.10 12.64
N ALA A 377 -11.71 -22.83 13.57
CA ALA A 377 -11.10 -24.14 13.33
C ALA A 377 -12.13 -25.27 13.30
N THR A 378 -11.92 -26.21 12.37
CA THR A 378 -12.67 -27.47 12.26
C THR A 378 -12.33 -28.44 13.41
N GLU A 379 -13.16 -29.46 13.63
CA GLU A 379 -12.91 -30.49 14.67
C GLU A 379 -11.55 -31.20 14.48
N GLN A 380 -11.13 -31.43 13.24
CA GLN A 380 -9.83 -32.06 12.94
C GLN A 380 -8.66 -31.14 13.30
N GLU A 381 -8.78 -29.85 12.99
CA GLU A 381 -7.76 -28.84 13.33
C GLU A 381 -7.66 -28.63 14.84
N GLN A 382 -8.80 -28.60 15.55
CA GLN A 382 -8.84 -28.55 17.01
C GLN A 382 -8.16 -29.78 17.63
N ALA A 383 -8.46 -30.99 17.14
CA ALA A 383 -7.81 -32.21 17.60
C ALA A 383 -6.29 -32.20 17.33
N PHE A 384 -5.84 -31.61 16.22
CA PHE A 384 -4.42 -31.43 15.91
C PHE A 384 -3.73 -30.50 16.92
N VAL A 385 -4.35 -29.34 17.20
CA VAL A 385 -3.84 -28.39 18.20
C VAL A 385 -3.79 -29.03 19.57
N GLU A 386 -4.84 -29.71 20.02
CA GLU A 386 -4.89 -30.36 21.33
C GLU A 386 -3.84 -31.47 21.48
N LYS A 387 -3.58 -32.23 20.40
CA LYS A 387 -2.53 -33.26 20.40
C LYS A 387 -1.12 -32.67 20.60
N LEU A 388 -0.85 -31.52 20.01
CA LEU A 388 0.44 -30.84 20.07
C LEU A 388 0.57 -29.88 21.27
N ARG A 389 -0.57 -29.51 21.90
CA ARG A 389 -0.60 -28.63 23.07
C ARG A 389 0.18 -29.27 24.22
N ARG A 390 1.18 -28.54 24.71
CA ARG A 390 1.94 -28.96 25.89
C ARG A 390 1.09 -28.75 27.13
N ARG A 391 0.97 -29.78 27.97
CA ARG A 391 0.28 -29.68 29.27
C ARG A 391 1.04 -28.85 30.31
N VAL A 392 2.34 -28.68 30.12
CA VAL A 392 3.22 -27.94 31.03
C VAL A 392 3.98 -26.89 30.23
N VAL A 393 3.93 -25.64 30.70
CA VAL A 393 4.66 -24.51 30.12
C VAL A 393 6.16 -24.80 30.20
N LYS A 394 6.81 -24.80 29.03
CA LYS A 394 8.26 -24.96 28.93
C LYS A 394 8.89 -23.58 28.89
N ILE A 395 9.37 -23.12 30.04
CA ILE A 395 10.13 -21.87 30.13
C ILE A 395 11.50 -22.08 29.43
N PRO A 396 11.90 -21.19 28.51
CA PRO A 396 13.22 -21.26 27.87
C PRO A 396 14.38 -21.21 28.87
N GLU A 397 15.53 -21.81 28.52
CA GLU A 397 16.76 -21.70 29.32
C GLU A 397 17.79 -20.73 28.71
N VAL A 398 17.53 -20.28 27.48
CA VAL A 398 18.42 -19.42 26.68
C VAL A 398 18.22 -17.96 27.08
N VAL A 399 19.33 -17.26 27.35
CA VAL A 399 19.32 -15.80 27.61
C VAL A 399 19.11 -15.06 26.30
N PHE A 400 18.23 -14.06 26.29
CA PHE A 400 17.87 -13.33 25.08
C PHE A 400 19.04 -12.45 24.61
N THR A 401 19.49 -12.68 23.38
CA THR A 401 20.55 -11.88 22.76
C THR A 401 19.98 -10.58 22.17
N ALA A 402 20.83 -9.56 21.99
CA ALA A 402 20.42 -8.30 21.35
C ALA A 402 19.82 -8.51 19.95
N ASP A 403 20.26 -9.55 19.23
CA ASP A 403 19.71 -9.91 17.92
C ASP A 403 18.28 -10.44 18.04
N MET A 404 18.00 -11.36 18.99
CA MET A 404 16.64 -11.85 19.25
C MET A 404 15.67 -10.72 19.57
N TRP A 405 16.12 -9.73 20.36
CA TRP A 405 15.33 -8.54 20.65
C TRP A 405 14.96 -7.77 19.38
N THR A 406 15.95 -7.47 18.55
CA THR A 406 15.78 -6.62 17.36
C THR A 406 14.99 -7.33 16.26
N GLN A 407 15.24 -8.62 16.06
CA GLN A 407 14.66 -9.38 14.95
C GLN A 407 13.27 -9.94 15.25
N ALA A 408 12.97 -10.26 16.52
CA ALA A 408 11.77 -11.03 16.87
C ALA A 408 10.88 -10.42 17.96
N ILE A 409 11.37 -9.48 18.77
CA ILE A 409 10.56 -8.89 19.85
C ILE A 409 10.10 -7.48 19.48
N LEU A 410 11.05 -6.60 19.14
CA LEU A 410 10.76 -5.20 18.85
C LEU A 410 9.90 -5.10 17.58
N PRO A 411 8.77 -4.37 17.61
CA PRO A 411 7.94 -4.18 16.43
C PRO A 411 8.61 -3.31 15.38
N LYS A 412 8.20 -3.48 14.12
CA LYS A 412 8.62 -2.63 13.01
C LYS A 412 8.30 -1.16 13.38
N GLY A 413 9.25 -0.26 13.14
CA GLY A 413 9.09 1.17 13.48
C GLY A 413 9.36 1.53 14.95
N TYR A 414 9.88 0.60 15.78
CA TYR A 414 10.30 0.92 17.14
C TYR A 414 11.29 2.11 17.19
N PRO A 415 10.96 3.22 17.86
CA PRO A 415 11.78 4.43 17.87
C PRO A 415 12.98 4.28 18.82
N GLN A 416 14.04 3.61 18.35
CA GLN A 416 15.24 3.29 19.14
C GLN A 416 15.91 4.53 19.77
N SER A 417 15.91 5.66 19.07
CA SER A 417 16.48 6.92 19.56
C SER A 417 15.73 7.46 20.77
N VAL A 418 14.39 7.45 20.73
CA VAL A 418 13.53 7.86 21.84
C VAL A 418 13.75 6.96 23.05
N ALA A 419 13.74 5.63 22.84
CA ALA A 419 13.97 4.67 23.90
C ALA A 419 15.33 4.84 24.59
N SER A 420 16.37 5.10 23.79
CA SER A 420 17.73 5.36 24.32
C SER A 420 17.76 6.59 25.21
N ILE A 421 17.04 7.67 24.86
CA ILE A 421 16.91 8.87 25.69
C ILE A 421 16.16 8.54 26.98
N MET A 422 15.04 7.80 26.90
CA MET A 422 14.28 7.40 28.07
C MET A 422 15.12 6.57 29.05
N GLY A 423 15.91 5.63 28.53
CA GLY A 423 16.81 4.83 29.34
C GLY A 423 17.92 5.64 30.01
N LEU A 424 18.44 6.68 29.36
CA LEU A 424 19.42 7.61 29.95
C LEU A 424 18.80 8.52 31.02
N LEU A 425 17.54 8.93 30.84
CA LEU A 425 16.82 9.80 31.76
C LEU A 425 16.28 9.07 32.99
N ALA A 426 15.98 7.77 32.89
CA ALA A 426 15.32 7.00 33.93
C ALA A 426 15.92 7.22 35.35
N PRO A 427 17.25 7.14 35.58
CA PRO A 427 17.84 7.34 36.91
C PRO A 427 17.64 8.75 37.47
N ALA A 428 17.48 9.76 36.61
CA ALA A 428 17.29 11.14 37.03
C ALA A 428 15.86 11.43 37.48
N VAL A 429 14.86 10.78 36.85
CA VAL A 429 13.44 11.13 37.03
C VAL A 429 12.65 10.08 37.81
N ALA A 430 13.03 8.80 37.74
CA ALA A 430 12.28 7.70 38.33
C ALA A 430 12.05 7.82 39.84
N TYR A 431 13.04 8.34 40.57
CA TYR A 431 13.00 8.38 42.03
C TYR A 431 11.85 9.26 42.57
N LYS A 432 11.34 10.23 41.78
CA LYS A 432 10.21 11.08 42.20
C LYS A 432 8.90 10.31 42.26
N PHE A 433 8.81 9.21 41.52
CA PHE A 433 7.72 8.25 41.60
C PHE A 433 7.92 7.25 42.75
N GLY A 434 9.04 7.36 43.47
CA GLY A 434 9.39 6.57 44.63
C GLY A 434 8.35 6.67 45.74
N HIS A 435 7.80 5.53 46.16
CA HIS A 435 6.93 5.41 47.32
C HIS A 435 7.64 4.64 48.45
N ASP A 436 7.20 4.84 49.68
CA ASP A 436 7.59 3.99 50.80
C ASP A 436 6.61 2.80 50.93
N LEU A 437 6.95 1.85 51.82
CA LEU A 437 6.10 0.70 52.08
C LEU A 437 4.73 1.13 52.66
N GLU A 438 4.70 2.20 53.45
CA GLU A 438 3.48 2.73 54.09
C GLU A 438 2.47 3.27 53.08
N PHE A 439 2.92 3.94 52.01
CA PHE A 439 2.07 4.40 50.91
C PHE A 439 1.24 3.25 50.32
N HIS A 440 1.85 2.07 50.22
CA HIS A 440 1.18 0.88 49.71
C HIS A 440 0.49 0.05 50.79
N GLY A 441 0.59 0.44 52.07
CA GLY A 441 0.00 -0.30 53.19
C GLY A 441 0.66 -1.66 53.43
N VAL A 442 1.92 -1.83 53.03
CA VAL A 442 2.71 -3.05 53.24
C VAL A 442 3.85 -2.79 54.23
N SER A 443 4.44 -3.86 54.75
CA SER A 443 5.56 -3.79 55.70
C SER A 443 6.60 -4.86 55.39
N ASN A 444 7.75 -4.80 56.07
CA ASN A 444 8.78 -5.84 55.96
C ASN A 444 8.32 -7.26 56.32
N LYS A 445 7.19 -7.41 57.04
CA LYS A 445 6.61 -8.72 57.37
C LYS A 445 5.89 -9.35 56.19
N ASP A 446 5.44 -8.53 55.25
CA ASP A 446 4.70 -8.95 54.06
C ASP A 446 5.65 -9.33 52.92
N ARG A 447 6.96 -9.21 53.13
CA ARG A 447 8.00 -9.63 52.19
C ARG A 447 7.97 -11.14 52.01
N ILE A 448 7.89 -11.56 50.75
CA ILE A 448 7.94 -12.96 50.34
C ILE A 448 9.39 -13.43 50.33
N ASP A 449 9.63 -14.59 50.92
CA ASP A 449 10.96 -15.22 50.89
C ASP A 449 11.24 -15.73 49.46
N PRO A 450 12.30 -15.26 48.78
CA PRO A 450 12.64 -15.72 47.44
C PRO A 450 13.01 -17.22 47.38
N GLU A 451 13.37 -17.84 48.50
CA GLU A 451 13.69 -19.27 48.58
C GLU A 451 12.46 -20.16 48.87
N GLU A 452 11.29 -19.56 49.12
CA GLU A 452 10.05 -20.32 49.27
C GLU A 452 9.72 -21.08 47.97
N PRO A 453 9.29 -22.36 48.03
CA PRO A 453 9.06 -23.21 46.86
C PRO A 453 7.74 -22.86 46.12
N LEU A 454 7.55 -21.57 45.83
CA LEU A 454 6.42 -21.04 45.07
C LEU A 454 6.71 -21.11 43.57
N LEU A 455 5.68 -21.43 42.78
CA LEU A 455 5.75 -21.37 41.33
C LEU A 455 6.12 -19.96 40.86
N PHE A 456 5.56 -18.94 41.51
CA PHE A 456 5.89 -17.54 41.27
C PHE A 456 7.39 -17.25 41.43
N ASN A 457 8.01 -17.65 42.54
CA ASN A 457 9.45 -17.45 42.78
C ASN A 457 10.30 -18.16 41.72
N THR A 458 9.89 -19.37 41.32
CA THR A 458 10.58 -20.14 40.27
C THR A 458 10.51 -19.42 38.93
N LEU A 459 9.35 -18.87 38.58
CA LEU A 459 9.15 -18.09 37.36
C LEU A 459 9.94 -16.78 37.38
N MET A 460 9.85 -16.01 38.47
CA MET A 460 10.63 -14.78 38.66
C MET A 460 12.13 -15.04 38.45
N LYS A 461 12.70 -16.04 39.13
CA LYS A 461 14.12 -16.41 39.01
C LYS A 461 14.51 -16.79 37.58
N ARG A 462 13.69 -17.62 36.91
CA ARG A 462 13.97 -18.08 35.53
C ARG A 462 13.86 -16.95 34.52
N VAL A 463 12.78 -16.17 34.57
CA VAL A 463 12.52 -15.10 33.60
C VAL A 463 13.50 -13.94 33.77
N SER A 464 13.85 -13.54 34.99
CA SER A 464 14.89 -12.54 35.22
C SER A 464 16.23 -12.96 34.61
N LYS A 465 16.60 -14.25 34.74
CA LYS A 465 17.80 -14.80 34.11
C LYS A 465 17.73 -14.74 32.58
N ILE A 466 16.59 -15.08 31.98
CA ILE A 466 16.40 -15.03 30.51
C ILE A 466 16.55 -13.60 30.00
N PHE A 467 16.07 -12.61 30.75
CA PHE A 467 16.13 -11.19 30.36
C PHE A 467 17.46 -10.52 30.72
N GLY A 468 18.34 -11.21 31.45
CA GLY A 468 19.62 -10.66 31.91
C GLY A 468 19.45 -9.56 32.97
N VAL A 469 18.39 -9.64 33.78
CA VAL A 469 18.15 -8.73 34.90
C VAL A 469 18.78 -9.36 36.14
N ASP A 470 19.98 -8.90 36.50
CA ASP A 470 20.72 -9.34 37.68
C ASP A 470 20.27 -8.57 38.93
N GLY A 471 20.08 -9.26 40.05
CA GLY A 471 19.62 -8.68 41.31
C GLY A 471 18.11 -8.84 41.46
N GLY A 472 17.69 -9.86 42.23
CA GLY A 472 16.28 -10.09 42.51
C GLY A 472 15.63 -8.86 43.15
N LEU A 473 14.43 -8.53 42.70
CA LEU A 473 13.59 -7.51 43.32
C LEU A 473 12.94 -8.12 44.57
N ASP A 474 12.85 -7.33 45.63
CA ASP A 474 12.02 -7.70 46.77
C ASP A 474 10.55 -7.73 46.33
N VAL A 475 9.80 -8.69 46.86
CA VAL A 475 8.38 -8.87 46.53
C VAL A 475 7.58 -8.83 47.82
N TYR A 476 6.54 -8.02 47.85
CA TYR A 476 5.66 -7.83 49.00
C TYR A 476 4.24 -8.31 48.67
N LEU A 477 3.61 -9.02 49.60
CA LEU A 477 2.23 -9.49 49.46
C LEU A 477 1.25 -8.38 49.90
N LYS A 478 0.25 -8.11 49.07
CA LYS A 478 -0.88 -7.24 49.39
C LYS A 478 -2.15 -7.79 48.75
N ASP A 479 -3.18 -8.04 49.55
CA ASP A 479 -4.47 -8.47 49.01
C ASP A 479 -5.16 -7.31 48.25
N GLY A 480 -5.77 -7.62 47.10
CA GLY A 480 -6.54 -6.65 46.32
C GLY A 480 -5.72 -5.80 45.36
N VAL A 481 -4.55 -6.30 44.91
CA VAL A 481 -3.83 -5.66 43.79
C VAL A 481 -4.62 -5.92 42.50
N GLU A 482 -5.02 -4.84 41.83
CA GLU A 482 -5.81 -4.88 40.60
C GLU A 482 -4.99 -5.29 39.36
N GLY A 483 -5.66 -5.41 38.21
CA GLY A 483 -5.04 -5.75 36.94
C GLY A 483 -4.50 -7.18 36.90
N LEU A 484 -3.21 -7.33 36.57
CA LEU A 484 -2.55 -8.63 36.54
C LEU A 484 -2.28 -9.23 37.92
N GLY A 485 -2.58 -8.53 39.01
CA GLY A 485 -2.31 -8.99 40.38
C GLY A 485 -0.85 -8.84 40.80
N LEU A 486 -0.06 -8.10 40.01
CA LEU A 486 1.35 -7.78 40.25
C LEU A 486 1.60 -6.38 39.69
N ILE A 487 2.23 -5.52 40.48
CA ILE A 487 2.58 -4.16 40.06
C ILE A 487 4.04 -3.84 40.39
N ASN A 488 4.59 -2.87 39.66
CA ASN A 488 5.80 -2.18 40.09
C ASN A 488 5.43 -1.28 41.27
N GLY A 489 5.94 -1.60 42.47
CA GLY A 489 5.66 -0.82 43.67
C GLY A 489 6.28 0.57 43.64
N LEU A 490 7.20 0.83 42.70
CA LEU A 490 7.99 2.07 42.63
C LEU A 490 8.63 2.39 43.98
N LEU A 491 9.09 1.36 44.69
CA LEU A 491 9.65 1.51 46.03
C LEU A 491 11.12 1.96 45.95
N ASP A 492 11.64 2.52 47.05
CA ASP A 492 13.08 2.78 47.24
C ASP A 492 13.58 2.00 48.49
N PRO A 493 14.28 0.86 48.34
CA PRO A 493 14.77 0.28 47.09
C PRO A 493 13.66 -0.36 46.21
N PRO A 494 13.88 -0.49 44.88
CA PRO A 494 12.90 -1.03 43.94
C PRO A 494 12.37 -2.41 44.34
N ALA A 495 11.05 -2.55 44.36
CA ALA A 495 10.38 -3.77 44.75
C ALA A 495 8.99 -3.90 44.10
N LEU A 496 8.49 -5.13 44.08
CA LEU A 496 7.23 -5.52 43.48
C LEU A 496 6.18 -5.77 44.55
N ILE A 497 4.92 -5.56 44.19
CA ILE A 497 3.78 -5.86 45.05
C ILE A 497 2.88 -6.85 44.32
N VAL A 498 2.56 -7.96 44.97
CA VAL A 498 1.74 -9.05 44.41
C VAL A 498 0.50 -9.29 45.24
N ASP A 499 -0.57 -9.65 44.55
CA ASP A 499 -1.78 -10.23 45.15
C ASP A 499 -1.58 -11.69 45.52
N ARG A 500 -2.36 -12.17 46.49
CA ARG A 500 -2.35 -13.58 46.90
C ARG A 500 -2.69 -14.53 45.77
N SER A 501 -3.50 -14.11 44.79
CA SER A 501 -3.80 -14.91 43.58
C SER A 501 -2.55 -15.26 42.76
N MET A 502 -1.46 -14.49 42.88
CA MET A 502 -0.18 -14.79 42.23
C MET A 502 0.59 -15.92 42.91
N LEU A 503 0.35 -16.14 44.21
CA LEU A 503 1.02 -17.17 45.00
C LEU A 503 0.24 -18.49 44.99
N SER A 504 -1.09 -18.39 44.97
CA SER A 504 -2.00 -19.53 44.91
C SER A 504 -3.24 -19.17 44.10
N GLY A 505 -3.52 -19.94 43.03
CA GLY A 505 -4.80 -19.84 42.30
C GLY A 505 -4.69 -19.58 40.79
N ARG A 506 -3.51 -19.18 40.28
CA ARG A 506 -3.28 -18.99 38.84
C ARG A 506 -2.52 -20.15 38.20
N GLY A 507 -2.83 -20.43 36.93
CA GLY A 507 -2.10 -21.40 36.12
C GLY A 507 -0.68 -20.93 35.80
N ALA A 508 0.20 -21.87 35.46
CA ALA A 508 1.60 -21.58 35.16
C ALA A 508 1.78 -20.59 33.99
N ALA A 509 0.94 -20.68 32.95
CA ALA A 509 1.01 -19.81 31.79
C ALA A 509 0.61 -18.36 32.12
N GLU A 510 -0.47 -18.17 32.88
CA GLU A 510 -0.90 -16.85 33.32
C GLU A 510 0.15 -16.17 34.21
N LEU A 511 0.74 -16.92 35.15
CA LEU A 511 1.82 -16.41 35.99
C LEU A 511 3.06 -16.07 35.15
N ALA A 512 3.44 -16.93 34.21
CA ALA A 512 4.56 -16.70 33.32
C ALA A 512 4.37 -15.44 32.48
N PHE A 513 3.17 -15.23 31.93
CA PHE A 513 2.83 -14.03 31.18
C PHE A 513 2.96 -12.77 32.04
N ALA A 514 2.31 -12.75 33.21
CA ALA A 514 2.32 -11.58 34.09
C ALA A 514 3.73 -11.21 34.58
N VAL A 515 4.51 -12.22 35.01
CA VAL A 515 5.91 -12.04 35.43
C VAL A 515 6.77 -11.52 34.29
N ALA A 516 6.70 -12.14 33.11
CA ALA A 516 7.50 -11.74 31.96
C ALA A 516 7.14 -10.35 31.44
N ARG A 517 5.85 -10.00 31.39
CA ARG A 517 5.41 -8.65 31.00
C ARG A 517 6.00 -7.60 31.94
N LEU A 518 5.85 -7.80 33.24
CA LEU A 518 6.35 -6.82 34.22
C LEU A 518 7.88 -6.70 34.18
N LEU A 519 8.61 -7.81 34.13
CA LEU A 519 10.07 -7.79 34.03
C LEU A 519 10.56 -7.14 32.72
N ALA A 520 9.82 -7.30 31.62
CA ALA A 520 10.13 -6.58 30.37
C ALA A 520 10.06 -5.06 30.58
N LEU A 521 9.03 -4.59 31.28
CA LEU A 521 8.88 -3.18 31.63
C LEU A 521 9.90 -2.68 32.67
N GLN A 522 10.69 -3.57 33.30
CA GLN A 522 11.82 -3.17 34.16
C GLN A 522 13.11 -2.89 33.38
N LYS A 523 13.15 -3.22 32.08
CA LYS A 523 14.32 -2.94 31.25
C LYS A 523 14.55 -1.44 31.15
N GLN A 524 15.81 -1.01 31.20
CA GLN A 524 16.20 0.40 31.18
C GLN A 524 15.49 1.22 30.09
N ASP A 525 15.41 0.68 28.87
CA ASP A 525 14.82 1.36 27.71
C ASP A 525 13.28 1.39 27.72
N PHE A 526 12.63 0.57 28.56
CA PHE A 526 11.16 0.49 28.67
C PHE A 526 10.65 1.07 30.00
N TYR A 527 11.54 1.25 30.98
CA TYR A 527 11.16 1.53 32.36
C TYR A 527 10.26 2.74 32.52
N LEU A 528 10.61 3.86 31.89
CA LEU A 528 9.78 5.06 31.96
C LEU A 528 8.42 4.90 31.28
N ALA A 529 8.32 4.10 30.22
CA ALA A 529 7.04 3.81 29.57
C ALA A 529 6.12 2.99 30.49
N GLY A 530 6.68 2.05 31.26
CA GLY A 530 5.89 1.23 32.20
C GLY A 530 5.35 2.00 33.41
N ILE A 531 5.95 3.14 33.77
CA ILE A 531 5.63 3.84 35.03
C ILE A 531 5.06 5.25 34.83
N SER A 532 5.03 5.76 33.60
CA SER A 532 4.63 7.14 33.33
C SER A 532 3.72 7.27 32.11
N PRO A 533 2.62 8.03 32.21
CA PRO A 533 1.77 8.36 31.06
C PRO A 533 2.49 9.29 30.06
N LEU A 534 1.90 9.43 28.87
CA LEU A 534 2.45 10.19 27.75
C LEU A 534 2.84 11.64 28.12
N ASN A 535 1.97 12.35 28.82
CA ASN A 535 2.21 13.73 29.25
C ASN A 535 3.47 13.87 30.15
N ASN A 536 3.75 12.89 31.00
CA ASN A 536 4.95 12.90 31.83
C ASN A 536 6.21 12.70 30.96
N LEU A 537 6.14 11.81 29.96
CA LEU A 537 7.25 11.59 29.04
C LEU A 537 7.57 12.84 28.20
N GLU A 538 6.55 13.58 27.77
CA GLU A 538 6.72 14.87 27.09
C GLU A 538 7.50 15.86 27.97
N VAL A 539 7.10 15.97 29.24
CA VAL A 539 7.76 16.86 30.21
C VAL A 539 9.21 16.41 30.47
N PHE A 540 9.50 15.11 30.51
CA PHE A 540 10.88 14.59 30.64
C PHE A 540 11.76 15.00 29.45
N VAL A 541 11.24 14.85 28.23
CA VAL A 541 11.94 15.25 27.02
C VAL A 541 12.15 16.77 26.99
N MET A 542 11.14 17.56 27.34
CA MET A 542 11.28 19.02 27.44
C MET A 542 12.36 19.42 28.47
N GLY A 543 12.37 18.77 29.64
CA GLY A 543 13.41 18.97 30.66
C GLY A 543 14.80 18.60 30.18
N ALA A 544 14.94 17.49 29.46
CA ALA A 544 16.21 17.06 28.88
C ALA A 544 16.70 18.02 27.78
N THR A 545 15.79 18.46 26.89
CA THR A 545 16.10 19.42 25.84
C THR A 545 16.49 20.78 26.43
N LYS A 546 15.81 21.26 27.48
CA LYS A 546 16.18 22.51 28.18
C LYS A 546 17.53 22.42 28.88
N PHE A 547 17.90 21.23 29.34
CA PHE A 547 19.23 20.98 29.92
C PHE A 547 20.34 21.08 28.85
N VAL A 548 20.09 20.50 27.68
CA VAL A 548 21.04 20.45 26.56
C VAL A 548 21.12 21.78 25.80
N LEU A 549 19.97 22.41 25.54
CA LEU A 549 19.80 23.68 24.86
C LEU A 549 19.08 24.67 25.80
N PRO A 550 19.82 25.43 26.63
CA PRO A 550 19.24 26.41 27.55
C PRO A 550 18.39 27.47 26.86
N GLU A 551 18.72 27.83 25.62
CA GLU A 551 18.01 28.85 24.83
C GLU A 551 16.79 28.30 24.07
N ALA A 552 16.49 27.00 24.16
CA ALA A 552 15.33 26.42 23.47
C ALA A 552 14.01 27.06 23.97
N PRO A 553 13.03 27.29 23.07
CA PRO A 553 11.75 27.93 23.37
C PRO A 553 10.79 26.97 24.10
N ILE A 554 11.25 26.43 25.22
CA ILE A 554 10.52 25.49 26.07
C ILE A 554 9.88 26.26 27.23
N PRO A 555 8.57 26.08 27.50
CA PRO A 555 7.89 26.75 28.59
C PRO A 555 8.59 26.54 29.93
N ALA A 556 8.73 27.61 30.73
CA ALA A 556 9.22 27.48 32.08
C ALA A 556 8.16 26.79 32.95
N SER A 557 8.52 25.69 33.60
CA SER A 557 7.67 25.00 34.57
C SER A 557 8.51 24.47 35.73
N LYS A 558 7.90 24.33 36.91
CA LYS A 558 8.58 23.77 38.09
C LYS A 558 9.08 22.34 37.84
N ASP A 559 8.35 21.56 37.06
CA ASP A 559 8.74 20.20 36.71
C ASP A 559 9.95 20.18 35.77
N ILE A 560 9.99 21.06 34.77
CA ILE A 560 11.14 21.21 33.84
C ILE A 560 12.39 21.68 34.58
N GLU A 561 12.27 22.66 35.46
CA GLU A 561 13.37 23.11 36.33
C GLU A 561 13.88 21.99 37.23
N TRP A 562 12.96 21.21 37.81
CA TRP A 562 13.32 20.06 38.62
C TRP A 562 14.04 18.98 37.82
N ILE A 563 13.60 18.66 36.60
CA ILE A 563 14.24 17.67 35.72
C ILE A 563 15.65 18.13 35.35
N THR A 564 15.83 19.37 34.89
CA THR A 564 17.14 19.91 34.53
C THR A 564 18.12 19.88 35.71
N LYS A 565 17.65 20.18 36.93
CA LYS A 565 18.44 20.04 38.15
C LYS A 565 18.76 18.58 38.48
N SER A 566 17.78 17.69 38.36
CA SER A 566 17.93 16.26 38.64
C SER A 566 18.95 15.62 37.71
N ILE A 567 18.92 15.95 36.41
CA ILE A 567 19.92 15.53 35.42
C ILE A 567 21.33 15.92 35.87
N ARG A 568 21.55 17.15 36.34
CA ARG A 568 22.86 17.62 36.84
C ARG A 568 23.33 16.87 38.07
N THR A 569 22.41 16.57 39.00
CA THR A 569 22.77 16.03 40.32
C THR A 569 22.80 14.51 40.40
N ARG A 570 22.04 13.81 39.54
CA ARG A 570 21.82 12.35 39.64
C ARG A 570 22.40 11.54 38.49
N LEU A 571 22.67 12.16 37.34
CA LEU A 571 23.38 11.48 36.25
C LEU A 571 24.88 11.71 36.37
N ASP A 572 25.65 10.63 36.22
CA ASP A 572 27.09 10.70 36.05
C ASP A 572 27.49 11.43 34.74
N ASP A 573 28.77 11.78 34.62
CA ASP A 573 29.27 12.55 33.48
C ASP A 573 29.15 11.81 32.14
N ASP A 574 29.33 10.48 32.11
CA ASP A 574 29.18 9.66 30.90
C ASP A 574 27.74 9.68 30.38
N ARG A 575 26.77 9.42 31.26
CA ARG A 575 25.35 9.45 30.92
C ARG A 575 24.91 10.83 30.46
N ARG A 576 25.40 11.90 31.10
CA ARG A 576 25.12 13.28 30.67
C ARG A 576 25.68 13.56 29.28
N ASP A 577 26.91 13.19 28.99
CA ASP A 577 27.53 13.37 27.68
C ASP A 577 26.78 12.56 26.59
N ARG A 578 26.41 11.32 26.87
CA ARG A 578 25.61 10.49 25.96
C ARG A 578 24.22 11.06 25.70
N LEU A 579 23.54 11.55 26.74
CA LEU A 579 22.24 12.21 26.62
C LEU A 579 22.37 13.47 25.76
N GLN A 580 23.40 14.28 26.00
CA GLN A 580 23.68 15.49 25.24
C GLN A 580 23.93 15.17 23.77
N LYS A 581 24.82 14.22 23.46
CA LYS A 581 25.12 13.79 22.09
C LYS A 581 23.89 13.24 21.37
N GLY A 582 23.13 12.38 22.05
CA GLY A 582 21.91 11.78 21.50
C GLY A 582 20.86 12.83 21.14
N LEU A 583 20.60 13.79 22.03
CA LEU A 583 19.66 14.88 21.75
C LEU A 583 20.14 15.82 20.65
N HIS A 584 21.41 16.22 20.64
CA HIS A 584 21.97 17.05 19.56
C HIS A 584 21.80 16.38 18.19
N ALA A 585 22.14 15.09 18.08
CA ALA A 585 22.00 14.35 16.83
C ALA A 585 20.55 14.34 16.32
N LEU A 586 19.55 14.22 17.21
CA LEU A 586 18.13 14.25 16.82
C LEU A 586 17.69 15.65 16.39
N ILE A 587 18.19 16.69 17.05
CA ILE A 587 17.90 18.10 16.71
C ILE A 587 18.50 18.44 15.35
N GLU A 588 19.76 18.09 15.11
CA GLU A 588 20.45 18.32 13.83
C GLU A 588 19.78 17.57 12.67
N ALA A 589 19.31 16.35 12.92
CA ALA A 589 18.56 15.57 11.95
C ALA A 589 17.11 16.04 11.74
N GLY A 590 16.62 17.01 12.52
CA GLY A 590 15.22 17.46 12.48
C GLY A 590 14.22 16.34 12.79
N THR A 591 14.61 15.36 13.61
CA THR A 591 13.79 14.17 13.87
C THR A 591 12.64 14.50 14.82
N VAL A 592 11.42 14.15 14.41
CA VAL A 592 10.24 14.24 15.27
C VAL A 592 10.27 13.12 16.31
N LEU A 593 10.09 13.46 17.59
CA LEU A 593 10.04 12.49 18.68
C LEU A 593 8.64 11.89 18.81
N GLU A 594 8.46 10.69 18.29
CA GLU A 594 7.18 9.97 18.31
C GLU A 594 6.97 9.22 19.63
N LEU A 595 6.64 9.97 20.70
CA LEU A 595 6.44 9.42 22.04
C LEU A 595 5.23 8.48 22.15
N GLU A 596 4.16 8.78 21.43
CA GLU A 596 2.99 7.91 21.34
C GLU A 596 3.37 6.55 20.73
N ARG A 597 4.09 6.58 19.60
CA ARG A 597 4.58 5.35 18.96
C ARG A 597 5.55 4.60 19.87
N TYR A 598 6.41 5.30 20.60
CA TYR A 598 7.28 4.69 21.60
C TYR A 598 6.49 3.91 22.65
N LEU A 599 5.48 4.53 23.29
CA LEU A 599 4.64 3.85 24.28
C LEU A 599 3.90 2.64 23.70
N LEU A 600 3.27 2.79 22.52
CA LEU A 600 2.57 1.70 21.84
C LEU A 600 3.51 0.53 21.53
N THR A 601 4.69 0.82 21.00
CA THR A 601 5.66 -0.22 20.60
C THR A 601 6.34 -0.90 21.79
N VAL A 602 6.51 -0.20 22.92
CA VAL A 602 6.95 -0.82 24.18
C VAL A 602 5.89 -1.76 24.73
N ASP A 603 4.62 -1.36 24.75
CA ASP A 603 3.52 -2.25 25.18
C ASP A 603 3.46 -3.51 24.30
N MET A 604 3.52 -3.35 22.98
CA MET A 604 3.60 -4.47 22.02
C MET A 604 4.79 -5.38 22.33
N ALA A 605 5.99 -4.84 22.53
CA ALA A 605 7.18 -5.63 22.84
C ALA A 605 7.03 -6.39 24.17
N ALA A 606 6.47 -5.77 25.20
CA ALA A 606 6.20 -6.39 26.49
C ALA A 606 5.19 -7.55 26.37
N ASN A 607 4.11 -7.37 25.60
CA ASN A 607 3.15 -8.46 25.31
C ASN A 607 3.79 -9.61 24.53
N ARG A 608 4.64 -9.31 23.54
CA ARG A 608 5.36 -10.34 22.76
C ARG A 608 6.31 -11.16 23.63
N LEU A 609 7.05 -10.50 24.52
CA LEU A 609 7.93 -11.15 25.50
C LEU A 609 7.14 -12.01 26.48
N ALA A 610 6.03 -11.49 26.98
CA ALA A 610 5.17 -12.24 27.89
C ALA A 610 4.60 -13.49 27.21
N PHE A 611 4.17 -13.36 25.95
CA PHE A 611 3.60 -14.45 25.18
C PHE A 611 4.61 -15.52 24.79
N ILE A 612 5.83 -15.16 24.37
CA ILE A 612 6.86 -16.17 24.02
C ILE A 612 7.28 -17.00 25.26
N ILE A 613 7.21 -16.43 26.46
CA ILE A 613 7.52 -17.12 27.72
C ILE A 613 6.35 -17.99 28.19
N ALA A 614 5.11 -17.48 28.09
CA ALA A 614 3.91 -18.21 28.51
C ALA A 614 3.54 -19.34 27.54
N ASP A 615 3.76 -19.12 26.25
CA ASP A 615 3.39 -20.00 25.13
C ASP A 615 1.94 -20.52 25.16
N ASP A 616 1.02 -19.72 25.67
CA ASP A 616 -0.40 -20.05 25.74
C ASP A 616 -1.22 -18.81 25.35
N LEU A 617 -2.04 -18.96 24.32
CA LEU A 617 -2.79 -17.85 23.72
C LEU A 617 -4.01 -17.47 24.56
N GLU A 618 -4.67 -18.45 25.19
CA GLU A 618 -5.81 -18.21 26.07
C GLU A 618 -5.34 -17.44 27.31
N ALA A 619 -4.25 -17.89 27.94
CA ALA A 619 -3.68 -17.22 29.10
C ALA A 619 -3.21 -15.79 28.77
N ALA A 620 -2.65 -15.57 27.58
CA ALA A 620 -2.24 -14.25 27.12
C ALA A 620 -3.44 -13.33 26.85
N ALA A 621 -4.50 -13.84 26.21
CA ALA A 621 -5.73 -13.08 25.97
C ALA A 621 -6.41 -12.69 27.29
N ASP A 622 -6.54 -13.62 28.23
CA ASP A 622 -7.10 -13.37 29.56
C ASP A 622 -6.24 -12.38 30.36
N ALA A 623 -4.92 -12.43 30.20
CA ALA A 623 -4.04 -11.45 30.82
C ALA A 623 -4.24 -10.05 30.21
N ILE A 624 -4.22 -9.91 28.88
CA ILE A 624 -4.44 -8.63 28.19
C ILE A 624 -5.81 -8.03 28.53
N ALA A 625 -6.86 -8.86 28.60
CA ALA A 625 -8.20 -8.41 28.96
C ALA A 625 -8.30 -7.90 30.42
N ARG A 626 -7.55 -8.51 31.34
CA ARG A 626 -7.47 -8.08 32.75
C ARG A 626 -6.51 -6.92 32.96
N ASP A 627 -5.60 -6.69 32.03
CA ASP A 627 -4.55 -5.68 32.14
C ASP A 627 -5.10 -4.27 31.92
N GLN A 628 -5.74 -3.73 32.96
CA GLN A 628 -6.26 -2.36 33.05
C GLN A 628 -5.12 -1.36 33.33
N GLU A 629 -4.05 -1.41 32.56
CA GLU A 629 -2.94 -0.48 32.74
C GLU A 629 -3.41 0.97 32.53
N ALA A 630 -3.22 1.82 33.54
CA ALA A 630 -3.58 3.23 33.50
C ALA A 630 -2.88 4.02 32.37
N ASN A 631 -1.80 3.47 31.81
CA ASN A 631 -0.97 4.08 30.77
C ASN A 631 -1.16 3.46 29.38
N ALA A 632 -2.06 2.47 29.23
CA ALA A 632 -2.29 1.83 27.94
C ALA A 632 -2.94 2.80 26.94
N LEU A 633 -2.28 3.02 25.80
CA LEU A 633 -2.77 3.89 24.72
C LEU A 633 -3.74 3.18 23.76
N SER A 634 -3.88 1.86 23.87
CA SER A 634 -4.71 1.06 22.98
C SER A 634 -5.67 0.17 23.78
N SER A 635 -6.83 -0.14 23.17
CA SER A 635 -7.81 -1.05 23.77
C SER A 635 -7.27 -2.47 23.87
N ALA A 636 -7.80 -3.26 24.81
CA ALA A 636 -7.46 -4.67 24.95
C ALA A 636 -7.62 -5.46 23.64
N ASP A 637 -8.68 -5.19 22.88
CA ASP A 637 -8.93 -5.83 21.58
C ASP A 637 -7.78 -5.55 20.59
N LYS A 638 -7.36 -4.29 20.43
CA LYS A 638 -6.24 -3.94 19.55
C LYS A 638 -4.93 -4.59 19.97
N ARG A 639 -4.67 -4.68 21.28
CA ARG A 639 -3.48 -5.34 21.84
C ARG A 639 -3.51 -6.83 21.54
N LEU A 640 -4.69 -7.45 21.61
CA LEU A 640 -4.90 -8.85 21.28
C LEU A 640 -4.70 -9.10 19.78
N ASP A 641 -5.28 -8.28 18.90
CA ASP A 641 -5.10 -8.41 17.44
C ASP A 641 -3.62 -8.35 17.05
N GLN A 642 -2.88 -7.40 17.62
CA GLN A 642 -1.43 -7.28 17.42
C GLN A 642 -0.66 -8.52 17.90
N LEU A 643 -1.11 -9.14 18.99
CA LEU A 643 -0.50 -10.36 19.51
C LEU A 643 -0.83 -11.57 18.64
N LEU A 644 -2.06 -11.68 18.14
CA LEU A 644 -2.47 -12.73 17.21
C LEU A 644 -1.67 -12.66 15.91
N SER A 645 -1.51 -11.47 15.33
CA SER A 645 -0.65 -11.25 14.15
C SER A 645 0.81 -11.61 14.43
N TYR A 646 1.31 -11.32 15.64
CA TYR A 646 2.64 -11.74 16.05
C TYR A 646 2.78 -13.26 16.18
N ALA A 647 1.77 -13.95 16.73
CA ALA A 647 1.78 -15.38 17.03
C ALA A 647 1.93 -16.29 15.80
N ILE A 648 1.71 -15.76 14.60
CA ILE A 648 1.86 -16.45 13.31
C ILE A 648 3.00 -15.88 12.47
N SER A 649 3.66 -14.83 12.96
CA SER A 649 4.67 -14.10 12.19
C SER A 649 5.97 -14.92 12.04
N PRO A 650 6.68 -14.82 10.90
CA PRO A 650 7.98 -15.47 10.72
C PRO A 650 9.01 -15.17 11.82
N PRO A 651 9.11 -13.93 12.37
CA PRO A 651 9.97 -13.66 13.51
C PRO A 651 9.65 -14.48 14.77
N TYR A 652 8.37 -14.61 15.12
CA TYR A 652 7.93 -15.41 16.26
C TYR A 652 8.27 -16.89 16.06
N LEU A 653 7.96 -17.45 14.89
CA LEU A 653 8.25 -18.85 14.56
C LEU A 653 9.74 -19.18 14.63
N ARG A 654 10.60 -18.28 14.16
CA ARG A 654 12.06 -18.43 14.31
C ARG A 654 12.47 -18.40 15.78
N LEU A 655 11.97 -17.43 16.55
CA LEU A 655 12.31 -17.32 17.97
C LEU A 655 11.92 -18.57 18.76
N ARG A 656 10.76 -19.19 18.48
CA ARG A 656 10.36 -20.46 19.10
C ARG A 656 11.38 -21.57 18.88
N ARG A 657 11.93 -21.67 17.67
CA ARG A 657 12.96 -22.67 17.30
C ARG A 657 14.26 -22.41 18.03
N ASP A 658 14.71 -21.15 18.05
CA ASP A 658 15.95 -20.75 18.70
C ASP A 658 15.88 -20.98 20.23
N LEU A 659 14.70 -20.81 20.82
CA LEU A 659 14.45 -21.09 22.24
C LEU A 659 14.13 -22.56 22.54
N GLY A 660 13.99 -23.41 21.52
CA GLY A 660 13.69 -24.84 21.65
C GLY A 660 12.32 -25.12 22.30
N ILE A 661 11.33 -24.24 22.10
CA ILE A 661 9.98 -24.37 22.65
C ILE A 661 8.94 -24.86 21.63
N THR A 662 9.39 -25.31 20.45
CA THR A 662 8.51 -25.79 19.39
C THR A 662 7.60 -26.93 19.84
N ALA A 663 6.41 -27.03 19.25
CA ALA A 663 5.58 -28.23 19.33
C ALA A 663 6.36 -29.43 18.78
N ALA A 664 6.28 -30.58 19.46
CA ALA A 664 7.07 -31.77 19.16
C ALA A 664 6.33 -32.74 18.25
#